data_AF-A0AAD7ZF86-F1
#
_entry.id   AF-A0AAD7ZF86-F1
#
_cell.length_a   1.000
_cell.length_b   1.000
_cell.length_c   1.000
_cell.angle_alpha   90.00
_cell.angle_beta   90.00
_cell.angle_gamma   90.00
#
_symmetry.space_group_name_H-M   'P 1'
#
loop_
_entity.id
_entity.type
_entity.pdbx_description
1 polymer ?
#
loop_
_entity_poly.entity_id
_entity_poly.type
_entity_poly.pdbx_seq_one_letter_code
_entity_poly.pdbx_strand_id
1 'polypeptide(L)'
;MLLAVLMCYVALVWGECPSTCQCSRYNTLCSFARLNTVPSGLPNTTQLVRVHQDHIPLLNKSIISHLHNITCLQLDQVRLQRIEPETFSMFSNLQSLTIIRNNLTTLHAHTFTHLPNLHLLNLSNNEIHVLKSESFFGLDSLRHLDMSLNSLTIENNAFALTRTQKCDFIKTPRKLDLHSNAVLEIELESFKNLCMFTHVDLGLINLRNLMRDVFLGFTNVTHLHVHVVHDSLFGLRLRTGFLNGLSSLVNLIMNGGDITSINAFSFRNLTLVRYLDLRYNRIYKLQTAAFFGLRSLKILKLDLNPLNSIHGDTFFGLRSLEILTLVDCQINILESNAFRGVLNLRVLDLSKNYILTFGDNIFSNLYEVRELRIGYISLFNKPSVFENVNSVKYLSRYSVPNGVPENLSRIDSVGLVGPFKPIQNIQVLRTLNFDIYAEFDDPKQSMSDVLESIRYIKEITLQISHLNSTEIFHVLQYSLSSVTVVSSNFGELSYKNAFHLPNINTFKLGNSNITEIQKGAFQEADLLTVLVLNHNYGFRIKSQAFDGIYNLKTLSLWNNKIQEINDKAFLGLQNLELLDLSENNISFLSPQIFHGLKSIKTINLYNNTLRSINASVFGSICKKDFKLSCKNATSYEYCDPDTALTTLEFLDLGNNNITYIDPHAFIFCLNLRTLYLNENRLFSLTNSFLYTPNLQNLYIYACNVTVVPNNTFVCTPELTYIDLGDNTIRNLSVTPFLHLRKLKEINIFYNYLICNCELYNTWVWFNKYNIDYNPDNTHFYPTPLLCDNKSIETVLFNLKCHKTHVYSNQDKNVAAENDFRIFKQYIEPIILIIILILGLLCNGFLLYISLRYSEMRTKQNTCIIHLSLVDIINLLLNLMLSYWDVLNISWELGETTCKIFITSKDILVGATVFSVVSLSLERAIAARSFINLKNSCVSDIQPTTWFILMIWVSSIVISLPAYFFSTVRLRCLSNAEYIRRVWLFQLMVYCILPTITVISCNIMTWFFLRESIRKMPGEIKNNIRTKNRKIVGNTVLILALLFIATYSPSFILRVLVSLSIVSIDNIFLVSFFTYCLFFCNSIINPISIFVMSSKYKSHAVSYFKFFTKETSSRGKPVHLNARRQVTAFQGNFNRNASQSIYIDRAKMLQQARERMFSCQQYDNFS
;
A
#
# COMPACT_ATOMS: atom_id res chain seq x y z
N MET A 1 37.46 33.45 -25.85
CA MET A 1 38.43 32.84 -24.91
C MET A 1 37.76 32.28 -23.67
N LEU A 2 37.17 33.07 -22.76
CA LEU A 2 36.52 32.58 -21.52
C LEU A 2 35.61 31.35 -21.71
N LEU A 3 34.74 31.37 -22.72
CA LEU A 3 33.87 30.22 -23.08
C LEU A 3 34.64 28.94 -23.46
N ALA A 4 35.82 29.05 -24.10
CA ALA A 4 36.65 27.89 -24.44
C ALA A 4 37.34 27.30 -23.19
N VAL A 5 37.83 28.16 -22.29
CA VAL A 5 38.38 27.74 -20.99
C VAL A 5 37.31 27.03 -20.15
N LEU A 6 36.07 27.54 -20.17
CA LEU A 6 34.94 26.92 -19.48
C LEU A 6 34.57 25.56 -20.10
N MET A 7 34.59 25.42 -21.43
CA MET A 7 34.32 24.14 -22.12
C MET A 7 35.37 23.08 -21.79
N CYS A 8 36.66 23.44 -21.72
CA CYS A 8 37.70 22.53 -21.24
C CYS A 8 37.50 22.14 -19.76
N TYR A 9 37.03 23.05 -18.91
CA TYR A 9 36.75 22.76 -17.50
C TYR A 9 35.53 21.85 -17.32
N VAL A 10 34.49 21.99 -18.16
CA VAL A 10 33.31 21.10 -18.15
C VAL A 10 33.67 19.68 -18.58
N ALA A 11 34.52 19.53 -19.61
CA ALA A 11 35.00 18.22 -20.07
C ALA A 11 35.87 17.47 -19.04
N LEU A 12 36.41 18.15 -18.02
CA LEU A 12 37.24 17.56 -16.96
C LEU A 12 36.46 17.19 -15.68
N VAL A 13 35.16 17.48 -15.61
CA VAL A 13 34.34 17.28 -14.38
C VAL A 13 33.25 16.22 -14.56
N TRP A 14 32.96 15.81 -15.80
CA TRP A 14 31.99 14.76 -16.10
C TRP A 14 32.73 13.50 -16.55
N GLY A 15 32.86 12.53 -15.64
CA GLY A 15 33.30 11.18 -16.01
C GLY A 15 32.32 10.58 -17.04
N GLU A 16 32.85 10.06 -18.15
CA GLU A 16 32.05 9.43 -19.19
C GLU A 16 31.40 8.16 -18.65
N CYS A 17 30.07 8.17 -18.48
CA CYS A 17 29.33 6.98 -18.11
C CYS A 17 29.57 5.88 -19.16
N PRO A 18 30.10 4.71 -18.78
CA PRO A 18 30.41 3.65 -19.74
C PRO A 18 29.13 3.17 -20.41
N SER A 19 29.19 3.00 -21.74
CA SER A 19 28.03 2.77 -22.62
C SER A 19 27.23 1.50 -22.35
N THR A 20 27.71 0.62 -21.47
CA THR A 20 27.05 -0.60 -21.00
C THR A 20 26.32 -0.42 -19.66
N CYS A 21 26.34 0.77 -19.06
CA CYS A 21 25.72 1.11 -17.79
C CYS A 21 24.75 2.29 -17.91
N GLN A 22 23.80 2.38 -16.98
CA GLN A 22 22.96 3.56 -16.80
C GLN A 22 23.42 4.34 -15.55
N CYS A 23 23.98 5.53 -15.77
CA CYS A 23 24.39 6.44 -14.70
C CYS A 23 23.36 7.56 -14.52
N SER A 24 23.08 7.87 -13.26
CA SER A 24 22.45 9.12 -12.82
C SER A 24 23.43 9.88 -11.94
N ARG A 25 23.03 11.04 -11.40
CA ARG A 25 23.90 11.86 -10.54
C ARG A 25 24.42 11.14 -9.30
N TYR A 26 23.66 10.18 -8.76
CA TYR A 26 24.00 9.47 -7.52
C TYR A 26 23.94 7.94 -7.64
N ASN A 27 23.19 7.39 -8.61
CA ASN A 27 22.99 5.95 -8.76
C ASN A 27 23.51 5.47 -10.11
N THR A 28 24.29 4.39 -10.11
CA THR A 28 24.72 3.64 -11.30
C THR A 28 24.12 2.24 -11.26
N LEU A 29 23.48 1.83 -12.35
CA LEU A 29 22.97 0.48 -12.57
C LEU A 29 23.61 -0.12 -13.83
N CYS A 30 24.24 -1.27 -13.68
CA CYS A 30 24.85 -2.05 -14.76
C CYS A 30 24.32 -3.48 -14.71
N SER A 31 23.91 -4.02 -15.86
CA SER A 31 23.49 -5.42 -15.97
C SER A 31 23.53 -5.90 -17.41
N PHE A 32 23.80 -7.20 -17.58
CA PHE A 32 24.14 -7.85 -18.87
C PHE A 32 25.24 -7.11 -19.66
N ALA A 33 26.03 -6.29 -18.98
CA ALA A 33 26.96 -5.34 -19.56
C ALA A 33 28.24 -6.01 -20.11
N ARG A 34 28.37 -7.33 -19.91
CA ARG A 34 29.57 -8.17 -20.14
C ARG A 34 30.78 -7.63 -19.39
N LEU A 35 30.53 -7.13 -18.19
CA LEU A 35 31.54 -6.55 -17.33
C LEU A 35 32.39 -7.65 -16.69
N ASN A 36 33.63 -7.74 -17.15
CA ASN A 36 34.71 -8.48 -16.48
C ASN A 36 35.28 -7.70 -15.27
N THR A 37 34.92 -6.43 -15.12
CA THR A 37 35.40 -5.48 -14.10
C THR A 37 34.28 -4.53 -13.71
N VAL A 38 34.29 -3.99 -12.48
CA VAL A 38 33.37 -2.91 -12.08
C VAL A 38 33.61 -1.67 -12.96
N PRO A 39 32.58 -0.94 -13.41
CA PRO A 39 32.71 -0.03 -14.55
C PRO A 39 33.54 1.21 -14.22
N SER A 40 34.57 1.49 -15.00
CA SER A 40 35.37 2.72 -14.95
C SER A 40 34.65 3.93 -15.57
N GLY A 41 35.11 5.15 -15.25
CA GLY A 41 34.58 6.40 -15.83
C GLY A 41 33.35 6.99 -15.14
N LEU A 42 32.85 6.34 -14.09
CA LEU A 42 31.62 6.74 -13.39
C LEU A 42 31.72 8.16 -12.76
N PRO A 43 30.60 8.92 -12.72
CA PRO A 43 30.60 10.27 -12.15
C PRO A 43 31.12 10.34 -10.71
N ASN A 44 31.90 11.37 -10.41
CA ASN A 44 32.54 11.60 -9.10
C ASN A 44 31.51 11.76 -7.96
N THR A 45 30.22 11.93 -8.27
CA THR A 45 29.11 12.02 -7.31
C THR A 45 28.34 10.72 -7.10
N THR A 46 28.69 9.60 -7.75
CA THR A 46 28.02 8.32 -7.58
C THR A 46 28.15 7.80 -6.14
N GLN A 47 27.00 7.45 -5.55
CA GLN A 47 26.80 6.97 -4.18
C GLN A 47 26.27 5.52 -4.15
N LEU A 48 25.34 5.17 -5.04
CA LEU A 48 24.84 3.80 -5.18
C LEU A 48 25.38 3.16 -6.46
N VAL A 49 25.98 1.99 -6.34
CA VAL A 49 26.38 1.16 -7.49
C VAL A 49 25.70 -0.20 -7.36
N ARG A 50 24.86 -0.55 -8.33
CA ARG A 50 24.29 -1.89 -8.48
C ARG A 50 24.85 -2.50 -9.76
N VAL A 51 25.70 -3.52 -9.62
CA VAL A 51 26.07 -4.42 -10.72
C VAL A 51 25.34 -5.73 -10.48
N HIS A 52 24.69 -6.23 -11.51
CA HIS A 52 23.84 -7.40 -11.40
C HIS A 52 23.92 -8.17 -12.72
N GLN A 53 23.73 -9.49 -12.69
CA GLN A 53 23.72 -10.34 -13.89
C GLN A 53 25.05 -10.60 -14.63
N ASP A 54 26.09 -9.81 -14.39
CA ASP A 54 27.38 -9.82 -15.11
C ASP A 54 28.35 -10.98 -14.75
N HIS A 55 29.63 -10.88 -15.18
CA HIS A 55 30.68 -11.87 -14.89
C HIS A 55 31.95 -11.20 -14.35
N ILE A 56 31.94 -10.87 -13.06
CA ILE A 56 33.08 -10.35 -12.31
C ILE A 56 33.56 -11.48 -11.37
N PRO A 57 34.35 -12.46 -11.85
CA PRO A 57 34.74 -13.63 -11.05
C PRO A 57 35.68 -13.28 -9.89
N LEU A 58 36.40 -12.17 -10.02
CA LEU A 58 37.39 -11.68 -9.07
C LEU A 58 37.11 -10.19 -8.80
N LEU A 59 36.92 -9.81 -7.54
CA LEU A 59 36.83 -8.42 -7.13
C LEU A 59 38.12 -8.02 -6.42
N ASN A 60 38.78 -6.97 -6.92
CA ASN A 60 40.02 -6.47 -6.33
C ASN A 60 40.09 -4.93 -6.28
N LYS A 61 41.12 -4.43 -5.56
CA LYS A 61 41.33 -3.00 -5.31
C LYS A 61 41.48 -2.18 -6.58
N SER A 62 42.20 -2.66 -7.61
CA SER A 62 42.39 -1.90 -8.85
C SER A 62 41.07 -1.72 -9.59
N ILE A 63 40.26 -2.77 -9.68
CA ILE A 63 38.95 -2.81 -10.35
C ILE A 63 37.91 -1.86 -9.74
N ILE A 64 38.04 -1.47 -8.46
CA ILE A 64 37.05 -0.62 -7.77
C ILE A 64 37.61 0.70 -7.21
N SER A 65 38.91 0.94 -7.38
CA SER A 65 39.64 2.06 -6.75
C SER A 65 39.07 3.46 -7.03
N HIS A 66 38.39 3.65 -8.16
CA HIS A 66 37.80 4.92 -8.62
C HIS A 66 36.48 5.31 -7.94
N LEU A 67 35.83 4.41 -7.21
CA LEU A 67 34.48 4.61 -6.63
C LEU A 67 34.49 5.34 -5.27
N HIS A 68 35.21 6.47 -5.17
CA HIS A 68 35.53 7.13 -3.90
C HIS A 68 34.34 7.59 -3.02
N ASN A 69 33.15 7.81 -3.60
CA ASN A 69 32.00 8.40 -2.91
C ASN A 69 30.84 7.42 -2.60
N ILE A 70 31.04 6.11 -2.77
CA ILE A 70 29.93 5.16 -2.62
C ILE A 70 29.47 4.94 -1.17
N THR A 71 28.16 4.88 -1.00
CA THR A 71 27.43 4.56 0.24
C THR A 71 26.68 3.23 0.14
N CYS A 72 26.36 2.75 -1.07
CA CYS A 72 25.73 1.46 -1.30
C CYS A 72 26.37 0.72 -2.48
N LEU A 73 26.77 -0.54 -2.28
CA LEU A 73 27.29 -1.42 -3.32
C LEU A 73 26.47 -2.73 -3.33
N GLN A 74 25.90 -3.07 -4.47
CA GLN A 74 25.11 -4.29 -4.66
C GLN A 74 25.66 -5.08 -5.85
N LEU A 75 26.00 -6.35 -5.62
CA LEU A 75 26.63 -7.30 -6.54
C LEU A 75 25.81 -8.61 -6.55
N ASP A 76 24.65 -8.62 -7.20
CA ASP A 76 23.71 -9.78 -7.18
C ASP A 76 23.89 -10.65 -8.43
N GLN A 77 24.35 -11.89 -8.22
CA GLN A 77 24.78 -12.85 -9.23
C GLN A 77 25.62 -12.27 -10.37
N VAL A 78 26.76 -11.66 -10.02
CA VAL A 78 27.83 -11.32 -10.96
C VAL A 78 28.83 -12.49 -11.15
N ARG A 79 28.45 -13.70 -10.71
CA ARG A 79 29.31 -14.92 -10.66
C ARG A 79 30.63 -14.69 -9.93
N LEU A 80 30.61 -13.88 -8.88
CA LEU A 80 31.79 -13.60 -8.06
C LEU A 80 32.23 -14.88 -7.34
N GLN A 81 33.49 -15.27 -7.54
CA GLN A 81 34.08 -16.45 -6.89
C GLN A 81 34.99 -16.07 -5.73
N ARG A 82 35.71 -14.94 -5.85
CA ARG A 82 36.72 -14.51 -4.88
C ARG A 82 36.78 -12.98 -4.74
N ILE A 83 37.02 -12.51 -3.52
CA ILE A 83 37.36 -11.11 -3.22
C ILE A 83 38.82 -11.10 -2.73
N GLU A 84 39.66 -10.21 -3.27
CA GLU A 84 41.04 -10.06 -2.78
C GLU A 84 41.06 -9.32 -1.42
N PRO A 85 42.05 -9.58 -0.54
CA PRO A 85 42.28 -8.76 0.65
C PRO A 85 42.41 -7.26 0.34
N GLU A 86 42.06 -6.41 1.29
CA GLU A 86 42.05 -4.94 1.16
C GLU A 86 41.24 -4.34 -0.03
N THR A 87 40.46 -5.14 -0.77
CA THR A 87 39.68 -4.68 -1.93
C THR A 87 38.87 -3.41 -1.62
N PHE A 88 38.16 -3.38 -0.50
CA PHE A 88 37.32 -2.25 -0.09
C PHE A 88 38.08 -1.14 0.67
N SER A 89 39.42 -1.13 0.68
CA SER A 89 40.26 -0.20 1.48
C SER A 89 40.03 1.29 1.20
N MET A 90 39.44 1.64 0.05
CA MET A 90 39.15 3.03 -0.35
C MET A 90 37.75 3.53 0.04
N PHE A 91 36.88 2.67 0.60
CA PHE A 91 35.44 2.92 0.71
C PHE A 91 34.96 3.31 2.13
N SER A 92 35.61 4.31 2.71
CA SER A 92 35.27 4.81 4.07
C SER A 92 33.79 5.23 4.27
N ASN A 93 33.08 5.56 3.18
CA ASN A 93 31.69 6.03 3.19
C ASN A 93 30.62 4.94 3.01
N LEU A 94 31.01 3.68 2.78
CA LEU A 94 30.07 2.60 2.45
C LEU A 94 29.21 2.22 3.68
N GLN A 95 27.89 2.24 3.51
CA GLN A 95 26.88 1.94 4.54
C GLN A 95 26.13 0.62 4.30
N SER A 96 26.03 0.19 3.04
CA SER A 96 25.37 -1.07 2.66
C SER A 96 26.20 -1.82 1.62
N LEU A 97 26.49 -3.10 1.90
CA LEU A 97 27.15 -4.02 0.98
C LEU A 97 26.31 -5.29 0.83
N THR A 98 25.94 -5.60 -0.41
CA THR A 98 25.06 -6.71 -0.74
C THR A 98 25.72 -7.57 -1.82
N ILE A 99 26.06 -8.82 -1.52
CA ILE A 99 26.67 -9.77 -2.46
C ILE A 99 25.90 -11.09 -2.37
N ILE A 100 24.65 -11.06 -2.82
CA ILE A 100 23.68 -12.17 -2.75
C ILE A 100 23.78 -13.03 -4.00
N ARG A 101 23.50 -14.35 -3.90
CA ARG A 101 23.36 -15.26 -5.05
C ARG A 101 24.62 -15.30 -5.95
N ASN A 102 25.82 -15.37 -5.38
CA ASN A 102 27.08 -15.59 -6.13
C ASN A 102 27.75 -16.93 -5.74
N ASN A 103 28.87 -17.23 -6.39
CA ASN A 103 29.67 -18.45 -6.19
C ASN A 103 30.85 -18.18 -5.22
N LEU A 104 30.65 -17.31 -4.22
CA LEU A 104 31.69 -17.00 -3.23
C LEU A 104 31.93 -18.26 -2.37
N THR A 105 33.09 -18.87 -2.49
CA THR A 105 33.42 -20.11 -1.74
C THR A 105 34.12 -19.86 -0.41
N THR A 106 34.83 -18.73 -0.29
CA THR A 106 35.63 -18.35 0.89
C THR A 106 35.63 -16.84 1.08
N LEU A 107 35.68 -16.41 2.34
CA LEU A 107 36.05 -15.03 2.71
C LEU A 107 37.50 -15.02 3.22
N HIS A 108 38.29 -14.06 2.76
CA HIS A 108 39.62 -13.83 3.29
C HIS A 108 39.55 -12.99 4.58
N ALA A 109 40.43 -13.27 5.54
CA ALA A 109 40.63 -12.41 6.71
C ALA A 109 40.92 -10.96 6.27
N HIS A 110 40.53 -9.97 7.09
CA HIS A 110 40.78 -8.55 6.84
C HIS A 110 40.12 -7.95 5.57
N THR A 111 39.24 -8.66 4.84
CA THR A 111 38.58 -8.16 3.61
C THR A 111 37.85 -6.82 3.82
N PHE A 112 37.28 -6.60 5.01
CA PHE A 112 36.43 -5.44 5.31
C PHE A 112 37.08 -4.38 6.25
N THR A 113 38.41 -4.46 6.49
CA THR A 113 39.18 -3.70 7.52
C THR A 113 39.02 -2.16 7.53
N HIS A 114 38.46 -1.59 6.47
CA HIS A 114 38.37 -0.15 6.21
C HIS A 114 36.93 0.33 5.95
N LEU A 115 35.92 -0.41 6.42
CA LEU A 115 34.50 -0.09 6.24
C LEU A 115 33.80 0.35 7.55
N PRO A 116 34.29 1.40 8.25
CA PRO A 116 33.83 1.76 9.60
C PRO A 116 32.38 2.26 9.66
N ASN A 117 31.77 2.60 8.51
CA ASN A 117 30.40 3.10 8.41
C ASN A 117 29.38 2.04 7.95
N LEU A 118 29.81 0.80 7.68
CA LEU A 118 28.91 -0.24 7.17
C LEU A 118 27.85 -0.60 8.22
N HIS A 119 26.57 -0.56 7.84
CA HIS A 119 25.44 -0.91 8.69
C HIS A 119 24.76 -2.22 8.25
N LEU A 120 24.81 -2.55 6.97
CA LEU A 120 24.27 -3.79 6.42
C LEU A 120 25.34 -4.50 5.59
N LEU A 121 25.60 -5.76 5.93
CA LEU A 121 26.34 -6.71 5.11
C LEU A 121 25.44 -7.93 4.87
N ASN A 122 25.14 -8.19 3.60
CA ASN A 122 24.36 -9.36 3.22
C ASN A 122 25.15 -10.19 2.19
N LEU A 123 25.45 -11.44 2.57
CA LEU A 123 26.16 -12.45 1.79
C LEU A 123 25.34 -13.75 1.72
N SER A 124 24.01 -13.68 1.84
CA SER A 124 23.16 -14.88 1.80
C SER A 124 23.07 -15.50 0.41
N ASN A 125 22.76 -16.80 0.39
CA ASN A 125 22.69 -17.60 -0.82
C ASN A 125 24.02 -17.55 -1.61
N ASN A 126 25.10 -17.99 -0.98
CA ASN A 126 26.42 -18.17 -1.61
C ASN A 126 26.96 -19.57 -1.30
N GLU A 127 28.07 -19.92 -1.93
CA GLU A 127 28.77 -21.20 -1.74
C GLU A 127 29.79 -21.16 -0.58
N ILE A 128 29.62 -20.26 0.41
CA ILE A 128 30.66 -20.05 1.43
C ILE A 128 30.74 -21.27 2.33
N HIS A 129 31.87 -21.98 2.26
CA HIS A 129 32.10 -23.24 2.98
C HIS A 129 32.82 -23.04 4.31
N VAL A 130 33.65 -22.00 4.43
CA VAL A 130 34.43 -21.72 5.64
C VAL A 130 34.48 -20.21 5.89
N LEU A 131 34.06 -19.79 7.09
CA LEU A 131 34.31 -18.46 7.64
C LEU A 131 35.59 -18.50 8.46
N LYS A 132 36.59 -17.72 8.03
CA LYS A 132 37.91 -17.72 8.65
C LYS A 132 38.02 -16.73 9.79
N SER A 133 38.96 -16.96 10.70
CA SER A 133 39.34 -15.96 11.71
C SER A 133 39.46 -14.57 11.09
N GLU A 134 38.86 -13.55 11.73
CA GLU A 134 38.97 -12.14 11.29
C GLU A 134 38.41 -11.84 9.88
N SER A 135 37.57 -12.71 9.29
CA SER A 135 36.86 -12.45 8.02
C SER A 135 36.09 -11.13 8.02
N PHE A 136 35.51 -10.76 9.17
CA PHE A 136 34.65 -9.57 9.32
C PHE A 136 35.32 -8.38 10.04
N PHE A 137 36.65 -8.39 10.20
CA PHE A 137 37.38 -7.35 10.92
C PHE A 137 37.20 -5.94 10.31
N GLY A 138 37.00 -4.93 11.16
CA GLY A 138 36.84 -3.51 10.77
C GLY A 138 35.40 -3.03 10.59
N LEU A 139 34.40 -3.81 11.00
CA LEU A 139 32.98 -3.55 10.79
C LEU A 139 32.25 -3.08 12.07
N ASP A 140 32.84 -2.12 12.79
CA ASP A 140 32.33 -1.62 14.09
C ASP A 140 30.85 -1.15 14.06
N SER A 141 30.43 -0.56 12.93
CA SER A 141 29.09 -0.01 12.71
C SER A 141 28.02 -1.03 12.30
N LEU A 142 28.37 -2.31 12.09
CA LEU A 142 27.49 -3.29 11.44
C LEU A 142 26.27 -3.63 12.29
N ARG A 143 25.06 -3.34 11.78
CA ARG A 143 23.77 -3.56 12.48
C ARG A 143 23.06 -4.82 12.02
N HIS A 144 23.22 -5.19 10.76
CA HIS A 144 22.66 -6.41 10.20
C HIS A 144 23.75 -7.17 9.42
N LEU A 145 23.94 -8.44 9.81
CA LEU A 145 24.72 -9.42 9.08
C LEU A 145 23.79 -10.57 8.69
N ASP A 146 23.67 -10.84 7.39
CA ASP A 146 22.95 -11.99 6.84
C ASP A 146 23.93 -12.90 6.10
N MET A 147 24.02 -14.14 6.58
CA MET A 147 24.80 -15.25 6.01
C MET A 147 23.91 -16.48 5.77
N SER A 148 22.58 -16.31 5.73
CA SER A 148 21.64 -17.41 5.53
C SER A 148 21.88 -18.14 4.21
N LEU A 149 21.40 -19.40 4.10
CA LEU A 149 21.47 -20.20 2.87
C LEU A 149 22.91 -20.36 2.31
N ASN A 150 23.89 -20.58 3.19
CA ASN A 150 25.27 -20.95 2.82
C ASN A 150 25.57 -22.38 3.34
N SER A 151 26.82 -22.85 3.21
CA SER A 151 27.27 -24.17 3.71
C SER A 151 28.42 -24.02 4.72
N LEU A 152 28.25 -23.10 5.68
CA LEU A 152 29.31 -22.57 6.53
C LEU A 152 29.91 -23.59 7.51
N THR A 153 31.23 -23.59 7.62
CA THR A 153 31.99 -24.03 8.80
C THR A 153 32.59 -22.77 9.45
N ILE A 154 32.60 -22.67 10.79
CA ILE A 154 32.92 -21.40 11.47
C ILE A 154 34.21 -21.53 12.30
N GLU A 155 35.33 -21.05 11.78
CA GLU A 155 36.62 -21.04 12.48
C GLU A 155 36.58 -20.15 13.74
N ASN A 156 37.49 -20.41 14.68
CA ASN A 156 37.70 -19.61 15.89
C ASN A 156 37.84 -18.11 15.57
N ASN A 157 37.16 -17.24 16.31
CA ASN A 157 37.17 -15.78 16.11
C ASN A 157 36.79 -15.31 14.69
N ALA A 158 36.01 -16.09 13.91
CA ALA A 158 35.59 -15.67 12.57
C ALA A 158 34.83 -14.33 12.54
N PHE A 159 34.02 -14.07 13.58
CA PHE A 159 33.26 -12.83 13.76
C PHE A 159 33.97 -11.78 14.65
N ALA A 160 35.31 -11.75 14.66
CA ALA A 160 36.08 -10.67 15.28
C ALA A 160 35.90 -9.34 14.49
N LEU A 161 34.82 -8.62 14.81
CA LEU A 161 34.34 -7.47 14.03
C LEU A 161 35.09 -6.15 14.32
N THR A 162 35.61 -5.95 15.52
CA THR A 162 36.01 -4.62 16.03
C THR A 162 37.49 -4.52 16.40
N ARG A 163 38.04 -3.29 16.34
CA ARG A 163 39.39 -2.98 16.90
C ARG A 163 39.37 -2.74 18.41
N THR A 164 38.18 -2.61 19.02
CA THR A 164 38.02 -2.36 20.46
C THR A 164 36.90 -3.22 21.04
N GLN A 165 37.18 -3.93 22.13
CA GLN A 165 36.25 -4.90 22.76
C GLN A 165 35.20 -4.23 23.66
N LYS A 166 34.63 -3.08 23.24
CA LYS A 166 33.68 -2.30 24.06
C LYS A 166 32.23 -2.58 23.65
N CYS A 167 31.61 -3.51 24.37
CA CYS A 167 30.21 -3.93 24.19
C CYS A 167 29.18 -2.92 24.79
N ASP A 168 29.65 -1.85 25.43
CA ASP A 168 28.94 -1.20 26.55
C ASP A 168 27.87 -0.16 26.18
N PHE A 169 27.72 0.21 24.90
CA PHE A 169 26.96 1.43 24.49
C PHE A 169 25.85 1.20 23.44
N ILE A 170 25.53 -0.05 23.10
CA ILE A 170 24.65 -0.36 21.96
C ILE A 170 23.16 -0.31 22.38
N LYS A 171 22.53 0.86 22.20
CA LYS A 171 21.08 1.05 22.36
C LYS A 171 20.24 0.62 21.15
N THR A 172 20.87 0.38 19.99
CA THR A 172 20.19 -0.01 18.75
C THR A 172 20.13 -1.53 18.60
N PRO A 173 18.99 -2.14 18.25
CA PRO A 173 18.96 -3.57 17.97
C PRO A 173 19.85 -3.87 16.75
N ARG A 174 20.62 -4.96 16.87
CA ARG A 174 21.43 -5.54 15.79
C ARG A 174 21.03 -7.01 15.58
N LYS A 175 20.87 -7.45 14.32
CA LYS A 175 20.46 -8.81 13.91
C LYS A 175 21.59 -9.55 13.20
N LEU A 176 21.96 -10.72 13.72
CA LEU A 176 22.75 -11.73 13.02
C LEU A 176 21.80 -12.81 12.50
N ASP A 177 21.93 -13.19 11.23
CA ASP A 177 21.18 -14.29 10.64
C ASP A 177 22.11 -15.35 10.04
N LEU A 178 22.01 -16.57 10.57
CA LEU A 178 22.72 -17.75 10.11
C LEU A 178 21.74 -18.88 9.70
N HIS A 179 20.46 -18.61 9.46
CA HIS A 179 19.47 -19.68 9.22
C HIS A 179 19.73 -20.48 7.93
N SER A 180 19.20 -21.71 7.89
CA SER A 180 19.32 -22.64 6.76
C SER A 180 20.76 -22.95 6.34
N ASN A 181 21.69 -22.96 7.29
CA ASN A 181 23.09 -23.30 7.04
C ASN A 181 23.41 -24.75 7.43
N ALA A 182 24.10 -25.45 6.54
CA ALA A 182 24.55 -26.83 6.73
C ALA A 182 25.82 -26.93 7.61
N VAL A 183 25.82 -26.29 8.78
CA VAL A 183 26.99 -26.23 9.68
C VAL A 183 27.32 -27.62 10.22
N LEU A 184 28.45 -28.16 9.78
CA LEU A 184 28.96 -29.48 10.20
C LEU A 184 29.59 -29.44 11.59
N GLU A 185 30.31 -28.37 11.93
CA GLU A 185 30.99 -28.19 13.21
C GLU A 185 31.15 -26.69 13.55
N ILE A 186 31.21 -26.38 14.85
CA ILE A 186 31.50 -25.03 15.37
C ILE A 186 32.65 -25.16 16.37
N GLU A 187 33.73 -24.45 16.13
CA GLU A 187 34.93 -24.48 16.96
C GLU A 187 34.75 -23.72 18.30
N LEU A 188 35.76 -23.78 19.17
CA LEU A 188 35.71 -23.21 20.51
C LEU A 188 36.07 -21.72 20.45
N GLU A 189 35.13 -20.84 20.81
CA GLU A 189 35.22 -19.38 20.64
C GLU A 189 34.86 -18.85 19.22
N SER A 190 34.25 -19.64 18.34
CA SER A 190 33.77 -19.14 17.02
C SER A 190 32.80 -17.95 17.12
N PHE A 191 32.02 -17.86 18.22
CA PHE A 191 31.09 -16.75 18.48
C PHE A 191 31.67 -15.62 19.37
N LYS A 192 32.97 -15.66 19.68
CA LYS A 192 33.64 -14.63 20.49
C LYS A 192 33.61 -13.27 19.81
N ASN A 193 33.44 -12.21 20.61
CA ASN A 193 33.22 -10.83 20.21
C ASN A 193 31.86 -10.50 19.53
N LEU A 194 30.92 -11.44 19.40
CA LEU A 194 29.55 -11.16 18.89
C LEU A 194 28.64 -10.38 19.88
N CYS A 195 29.20 -9.77 20.92
CA CYS A 195 28.46 -9.05 21.97
C CYS A 195 27.66 -7.83 21.47
N MET A 196 27.87 -7.41 20.23
CA MET A 196 27.10 -6.34 19.59
C MET A 196 25.70 -6.77 19.13
N PHE A 197 25.46 -8.07 18.95
CA PHE A 197 24.17 -8.56 18.46
C PHE A 197 23.14 -8.74 19.59
N THR A 198 21.88 -8.44 19.26
CA THR A 198 20.75 -8.45 20.21
C THR A 198 19.70 -9.49 19.84
N HIS A 199 19.61 -9.83 18.56
CA HIS A 199 18.75 -10.83 17.97
C HIS A 199 19.64 -11.74 17.11
N VAL A 200 19.54 -13.05 17.31
CA VAL A 200 20.34 -14.04 16.58
C VAL A 200 19.43 -15.20 16.18
N ASP A 201 19.45 -15.54 14.89
CA ASP A 201 18.84 -16.78 14.38
C ASP A 201 19.94 -17.82 14.07
N LEU A 202 19.84 -18.97 14.74
CA LEU A 202 20.70 -20.14 14.57
C LEU A 202 19.88 -21.33 14.05
N GLY A 203 19.17 -21.16 12.92
CA GLY A 203 18.59 -22.25 12.14
C GLY A 203 19.63 -23.15 11.49
N LEU A 204 20.47 -23.80 12.31
CA LEU A 204 21.62 -24.60 11.91
C LEU A 204 21.26 -26.08 11.82
N ILE A 205 21.49 -26.67 10.65
CA ILE A 205 20.88 -27.94 10.26
C ILE A 205 21.40 -29.15 11.07
N ASN A 206 22.59 -29.07 11.70
CA ASN A 206 23.27 -30.24 12.24
C ASN A 206 24.00 -30.03 13.60
N LEU A 207 23.30 -29.55 14.64
CA LEU A 207 23.88 -29.25 15.97
C LEU A 207 24.33 -30.47 16.83
N ARG A 208 24.85 -31.55 16.23
CA ARG A 208 25.18 -32.80 16.95
C ARG A 208 26.39 -32.67 17.90
N ASN A 209 27.40 -31.88 17.52
CA ASN A 209 28.71 -31.82 18.18
C ASN A 209 29.07 -30.44 18.80
N LEU A 210 28.08 -29.63 19.20
CA LEU A 210 28.40 -28.36 19.87
C LEU A 210 29.13 -28.60 21.20
N MET A 211 30.31 -27.98 21.33
CA MET A 211 31.10 -27.99 22.55
C MET A 211 30.39 -27.27 23.72
N ARG A 212 30.92 -27.48 24.93
CA ARG A 212 30.50 -26.72 26.11
C ARG A 212 30.88 -25.23 25.92
N ASP A 213 30.06 -24.33 26.46
CA ASP A 213 30.35 -22.89 26.49
C ASP A 213 30.50 -22.20 25.09
N VAL A 214 30.00 -22.81 24.00
CA VAL A 214 30.11 -22.26 22.62
C VAL A 214 29.54 -20.84 22.46
N PHE A 215 28.53 -20.45 23.23
CA PHE A 215 27.92 -19.12 23.18
C PHE A 215 28.68 -18.03 23.98
N LEU A 216 29.92 -18.29 24.40
CA LEU A 216 30.84 -17.31 24.99
C LEU A 216 31.20 -16.19 24.00
N GLY A 217 30.34 -15.15 24.00
CA GLY A 217 30.46 -13.96 23.16
C GLY A 217 29.13 -13.24 22.99
N PHE A 218 28.01 -13.95 23.08
CA PHE A 218 26.66 -13.42 22.92
C PHE A 218 26.11 -12.68 24.17
N THR A 219 26.94 -11.88 24.85
CA THR A 219 26.62 -11.30 26.16
C THR A 219 25.40 -10.38 26.18
N ASN A 220 25.09 -9.73 25.06
CA ASN A 220 23.96 -8.79 24.92
C ASN A 220 22.81 -9.36 24.07
N VAL A 221 22.85 -10.64 23.71
CA VAL A 221 21.74 -11.27 22.96
C VAL A 221 20.52 -11.37 23.88
N THR A 222 19.41 -10.80 23.42
CA THR A 222 18.12 -10.77 24.13
C THR A 222 17.12 -11.75 23.53
N HIS A 223 17.26 -12.05 22.23
CA HIS A 223 16.42 -12.97 21.48
C HIS A 223 17.32 -13.98 20.76
N LEU A 224 17.16 -15.26 21.08
CA LEU A 224 17.84 -16.36 20.42
C LEU A 224 16.82 -17.38 19.91
N HIS A 225 16.84 -17.63 18.62
CA HIS A 225 16.13 -18.73 17.97
C HIS A 225 17.14 -19.80 17.57
N VAL A 226 16.85 -21.06 17.89
CA VAL A 226 17.66 -22.22 17.50
C VAL A 226 16.73 -23.28 16.91
N HIS A 227 16.81 -23.48 15.61
CA HIS A 227 16.04 -24.50 14.90
C HIS A 227 16.97 -25.64 14.45
N VAL A 228 16.74 -26.85 14.95
CA VAL A 228 17.51 -28.06 14.59
C VAL A 228 16.66 -28.93 13.67
N VAL A 229 17.24 -29.47 12.61
CA VAL A 229 16.48 -30.20 11.57
C VAL A 229 16.21 -31.65 11.98
N HIS A 230 15.01 -32.12 11.61
CA HIS A 230 14.54 -33.50 11.79
C HIS A 230 15.31 -34.52 10.92
N ASP A 231 16.55 -34.85 11.29
CA ASP A 231 17.27 -35.97 10.65
C ASP A 231 18.35 -36.63 11.54
N SER A 232 18.19 -36.51 12.86
CA SER A 232 19.12 -37.10 13.84
C SER A 232 18.64 -38.48 14.30
N LEU A 233 19.54 -39.46 14.19
CA LEU A 233 19.40 -40.80 14.80
C LEU A 233 19.73 -40.80 16.31
N PHE A 234 20.21 -39.67 16.85
CA PHE A 234 20.70 -39.52 18.22
C PHE A 234 20.38 -38.11 18.74
N GLY A 235 19.13 -37.88 19.15
CA GLY A 235 18.62 -36.54 19.48
C GLY A 235 19.33 -35.82 20.64
N LEU A 236 19.39 -34.50 20.54
CA LEU A 236 20.26 -33.58 21.27
C LEU A 236 20.02 -33.60 22.80
N ARG A 237 21.09 -33.48 23.60
CA ARG A 237 21.00 -33.43 25.07
C ARG A 237 21.51 -32.09 25.61
N LEU A 238 20.66 -31.31 26.28
CA LEU A 238 21.03 -30.02 26.87
C LEU A 238 21.83 -30.23 28.16
N ARG A 239 23.16 -30.28 28.02
CA ARG A 239 24.14 -30.43 29.11
C ARG A 239 24.33 -29.12 29.89
N THR A 240 24.73 -29.26 31.16
CA THR A 240 25.07 -28.13 32.03
C THR A 240 26.18 -27.27 31.42
N GLY A 241 25.94 -25.96 31.25
CA GLY A 241 26.88 -25.03 30.62
C GLY A 241 26.78 -24.90 29.09
N PHE A 242 25.84 -25.59 28.44
CA PHE A 242 25.58 -25.40 27.00
C PHE A 242 25.23 -23.94 26.66
N LEU A 243 24.40 -23.28 27.47
CA LEU A 243 23.90 -21.91 27.24
C LEU A 243 24.74 -20.81 27.95
N ASN A 244 26.00 -21.08 28.29
CA ASN A 244 26.86 -20.08 28.92
C ASN A 244 27.26 -18.96 27.94
N GLY A 245 27.34 -17.73 28.46
CA GLY A 245 27.56 -16.50 27.67
C GLY A 245 26.28 -15.71 27.36
N LEU A 246 25.11 -16.34 27.36
CA LEU A 246 23.81 -15.73 27.02
C LEU A 246 23.15 -14.97 28.20
N SER A 247 23.92 -14.21 28.99
CA SER A 247 23.45 -13.61 30.25
C SER A 247 22.33 -12.58 30.09
N SER A 248 22.24 -11.87 28.96
CA SER A 248 21.19 -10.87 28.68
C SER A 248 19.93 -11.46 28.04
N LEU A 249 19.84 -12.78 27.89
CA LEU A 249 18.77 -13.42 27.14
C LEU A 249 17.41 -13.21 27.82
N VAL A 250 16.41 -12.82 27.03
CA VAL A 250 15.02 -12.58 27.47
C VAL A 250 14.07 -13.60 26.86
N ASN A 251 14.23 -13.91 25.58
CA ASN A 251 13.39 -14.85 24.84
C ASN A 251 14.28 -15.93 24.20
N LEU A 252 14.03 -17.20 24.59
CA LEU A 252 14.73 -18.36 24.06
C LEU A 252 13.73 -19.31 23.38
N ILE A 253 13.94 -19.56 22.09
CA ILE A 253 13.09 -20.41 21.27
C ILE A 253 13.93 -21.57 20.74
N MET A 254 13.59 -22.80 21.14
CA MET A 254 14.28 -24.03 20.74
C MET A 254 13.25 -25.15 20.44
N ASN A 255 12.22 -24.83 19.64
CA ASN A 255 11.17 -25.76 19.24
C ASN A 255 11.57 -26.58 17.99
N GLY A 256 10.95 -27.74 17.79
CA GLY A 256 11.22 -28.62 16.63
C GLY A 256 12.59 -29.34 16.67
N GLY A 257 13.41 -29.06 17.67
CA GLY A 257 14.87 -29.24 17.63
C GLY A 257 15.44 -30.61 18.03
N ASP A 258 14.63 -31.67 18.00
CA ASP A 258 15.03 -33.05 18.36
C ASP A 258 15.76 -33.19 19.71
N ILE A 259 15.46 -32.30 20.68
CA ILE A 259 16.05 -32.37 22.03
C ILE A 259 15.43 -33.55 22.78
N THR A 260 16.24 -34.44 23.34
CA THR A 260 15.81 -35.67 24.04
C THR A 260 15.85 -35.59 25.56
N SER A 261 16.70 -34.74 26.13
CA SER A 261 16.84 -34.63 27.59
C SER A 261 17.49 -33.32 28.02
N ILE A 262 17.15 -32.89 29.25
CA ILE A 262 17.69 -31.69 29.88
C ILE A 262 18.31 -32.05 31.24
N ASN A 263 19.60 -31.76 31.40
CA ASN A 263 20.33 -31.98 32.64
C ASN A 263 20.03 -30.91 33.70
N ALA A 264 20.34 -31.23 34.96
CA ALA A 264 20.29 -30.31 36.08
C ALA A 264 21.13 -29.05 35.79
N PHE A 265 20.60 -27.88 36.19
CA PHE A 265 21.28 -26.59 36.08
C PHE A 265 21.64 -26.13 34.64
N SER A 266 21.09 -26.72 33.58
CA SER A 266 21.42 -26.36 32.19
C SER A 266 21.10 -24.90 31.81
N PHE A 267 20.22 -24.24 32.55
CA PHE A 267 19.88 -22.82 32.37
C PHE A 267 20.39 -21.90 33.52
N ARG A 268 21.34 -22.36 34.35
CA ARG A 268 21.74 -21.71 35.63
C ARG A 268 22.05 -20.22 35.58
N ASN A 269 22.60 -19.75 34.46
CA ASN A 269 23.09 -18.37 34.30
C ASN A 269 22.10 -17.45 33.55
N LEU A 270 20.94 -17.95 33.12
CA LEU A 270 19.98 -17.24 32.28
C LEU A 270 18.93 -16.48 33.10
N THR A 271 19.38 -15.65 34.05
CA THR A 271 18.51 -15.05 35.07
C THR A 271 17.46 -14.07 34.53
N LEU A 272 17.61 -13.57 33.30
CA LEU A 272 16.73 -12.58 32.68
C LEU A 272 15.69 -13.17 31.70
N VAL A 273 15.78 -14.46 31.37
CA VAL A 273 14.84 -15.09 30.44
C VAL A 273 13.42 -15.05 31.01
N ARG A 274 12.47 -14.60 30.19
CA ARG A 274 11.03 -14.48 30.49
C ARG A 274 10.18 -15.48 29.71
N TYR A 275 10.63 -15.88 28.53
CA TYR A 275 9.95 -16.83 27.63
C TYR A 275 10.91 -17.95 27.22
N LEU A 276 10.52 -19.20 27.46
CA LEU A 276 11.23 -20.40 27.02
C LEU A 276 10.25 -21.35 26.31
N ASP A 277 10.52 -21.62 25.03
CA ASP A 277 9.73 -22.51 24.19
C ASP A 277 10.55 -23.75 23.80
N LEU A 278 10.09 -24.92 24.26
CA LEU A 278 10.70 -26.24 24.05
C LEU A 278 9.72 -27.21 23.37
N ARG A 279 8.62 -26.72 22.79
CA ARG A 279 7.58 -27.55 22.18
C ARG A 279 8.07 -28.31 20.95
N TYR A 280 7.40 -29.41 20.60
CA TYR A 280 7.72 -30.24 19.43
C TYR A 280 9.17 -30.76 19.45
N ASN A 281 9.66 -31.16 20.62
CA ASN A 281 10.94 -31.85 20.78
C ASN A 281 10.68 -33.33 21.14
N ARG A 282 11.73 -34.09 21.43
CA ARG A 282 11.64 -35.50 21.85
C ARG A 282 12.02 -35.67 23.33
N ILE A 283 11.76 -34.67 24.18
CA ILE A 283 12.23 -34.64 25.57
C ILE A 283 11.48 -35.71 26.35
N TYR A 284 12.19 -36.81 26.67
CA TYR A 284 11.68 -37.89 27.50
C TYR A 284 12.23 -37.89 28.93
N LYS A 285 13.18 -36.99 29.24
CA LYS A 285 13.78 -36.89 30.57
C LYS A 285 14.18 -35.46 30.95
N LEU A 286 13.57 -34.98 32.03
CA LEU A 286 13.99 -33.81 32.78
C LEU A 286 14.68 -34.28 34.07
N GLN A 287 15.84 -33.72 34.39
CA GLN A 287 16.45 -33.92 35.71
C GLN A 287 15.88 -32.94 36.75
N THR A 288 15.93 -33.32 38.03
CA THR A 288 15.65 -32.40 39.15
C THR A 288 16.44 -31.11 39.00
N ALA A 289 15.82 -29.95 39.24
CA ALA A 289 16.43 -28.64 39.05
C ALA A 289 16.98 -28.35 37.63
N ALA A 290 16.47 -29.00 36.57
CA ALA A 290 16.84 -28.71 35.17
C ALA A 290 16.74 -27.22 34.82
N PHE A 291 15.62 -26.59 35.20
CA PHE A 291 15.31 -25.18 34.92
C PHE A 291 15.85 -24.19 35.96
N PHE A 292 16.62 -24.65 36.95
CA PHE A 292 17.15 -23.79 38.00
C PHE A 292 18.05 -22.70 37.41
N GLY A 293 17.83 -21.45 37.83
CA GLY A 293 18.55 -20.26 37.34
C GLY A 293 17.67 -19.27 36.57
N LEU A 294 16.60 -19.76 35.93
CA LEU A 294 15.62 -19.00 35.14
C LEU A 294 14.68 -18.16 36.05
N ARG A 295 15.25 -17.27 36.86
CA ARG A 295 14.56 -16.53 37.93
C ARG A 295 13.45 -15.61 37.43
N SER A 296 13.62 -15.02 36.24
CA SER A 296 12.68 -14.08 35.63
C SER A 296 11.64 -14.75 34.71
N LEU A 297 11.66 -16.07 34.59
CA LEU A 297 10.84 -16.82 33.62
C LEU A 297 9.37 -16.67 33.96
N LYS A 298 8.56 -16.21 33.00
CA LYS A 298 7.10 -16.06 33.14
C LYS A 298 6.34 -17.14 32.40
N ILE A 299 6.86 -17.61 31.26
CA ILE A 299 6.21 -18.59 30.40
C ILE A 299 7.21 -19.70 30.06
N LEU A 300 6.85 -20.94 30.41
CA LEU A 300 7.56 -22.16 30.03
C LEU A 300 6.60 -23.07 29.26
N LYS A 301 6.94 -23.39 28.01
CA LYS A 301 6.17 -24.31 27.17
C LYS A 301 6.95 -25.58 26.89
N LEU A 302 6.38 -26.73 27.27
CA LEU A 302 6.95 -28.07 27.10
C LEU A 302 6.04 -29.00 26.28
N ASP A 303 4.93 -28.49 25.75
CA ASP A 303 3.91 -29.25 25.00
C ASP A 303 4.50 -30.15 23.89
N LEU A 304 3.89 -31.31 23.68
CA LEU A 304 4.30 -32.30 22.68
C LEU A 304 5.76 -32.76 22.88
N ASN A 305 6.06 -33.24 24.09
CA ASN A 305 7.30 -33.91 24.46
C ASN A 305 6.99 -35.19 25.26
N PRO A 306 7.55 -36.38 24.91
CA PRO A 306 7.19 -37.66 25.50
C PRO A 306 7.81 -37.89 26.90
N LEU A 307 7.47 -37.01 27.86
CA LEU A 307 8.08 -36.96 29.20
C LEU A 307 7.81 -38.20 30.05
N ASN A 308 6.67 -38.85 29.87
CA ASN A 308 6.14 -39.98 30.67
C ASN A 308 5.90 -39.70 32.17
N SER A 309 6.76 -38.94 32.85
CA SER A 309 6.61 -38.61 34.28
C SER A 309 7.20 -37.25 34.61
N ILE A 310 6.79 -36.66 35.73
CA ILE A 310 7.44 -35.48 36.31
C ILE A 310 7.92 -35.80 37.72
N HIS A 311 9.23 -35.70 37.91
CA HIS A 311 9.89 -35.97 39.19
C HIS A 311 9.73 -34.80 40.19
N GLY A 312 9.90 -35.11 41.48
CA GLY A 312 9.96 -34.11 42.56
C GLY A 312 10.98 -33.00 42.29
N ASP A 313 10.64 -31.75 42.65
CA ASP A 313 11.51 -30.56 42.51
C ASP A 313 12.06 -30.30 41.07
N THR A 314 11.42 -30.82 40.01
CA THR A 314 11.81 -30.59 38.59
C THR A 314 11.79 -29.10 38.22
N PHE A 315 10.77 -28.37 38.66
CA PHE A 315 10.58 -26.93 38.39
C PHE A 315 11.13 -26.03 39.51
N PHE A 316 11.95 -26.57 40.42
CA PHE A 316 12.39 -25.86 41.62
C PHE A 316 13.20 -24.59 41.29
N GLY A 317 12.77 -23.48 41.90
CA GLY A 317 13.42 -22.16 41.76
C GLY A 317 12.84 -21.25 40.69
N LEU A 318 11.85 -21.69 39.89
CA LEU A 318 11.12 -20.89 38.89
C LEU A 318 10.11 -19.91 39.54
N ARG A 319 10.61 -19.02 40.40
CA ARG A 319 9.78 -18.18 41.29
C ARG A 319 8.87 -17.18 40.57
N SER A 320 9.19 -16.73 39.37
CA SER A 320 8.37 -15.78 38.60
C SER A 320 7.47 -16.42 37.54
N LEU A 321 7.40 -17.75 37.48
CA LEU A 321 6.63 -18.47 36.46
C LEU A 321 5.14 -18.22 36.65
N GLU A 322 4.48 -17.72 35.61
CA GLU A 322 3.03 -17.45 35.60
C GLU A 322 2.29 -18.50 34.76
N ILE A 323 2.91 -19.05 33.72
CA ILE A 323 2.32 -20.03 32.80
C ILE A 323 3.28 -21.21 32.60
N LEU A 324 2.79 -22.42 32.85
CA LEU A 324 3.43 -23.69 32.54
C LEU A 324 2.50 -24.56 31.69
N THR A 325 2.91 -24.87 30.46
CA THR A 325 2.16 -25.78 29.57
C THR A 325 2.94 -27.07 29.32
N LEU A 326 2.26 -28.19 29.56
CA LEU A 326 2.73 -29.57 29.50
C LEU A 326 1.68 -30.43 28.75
N VAL A 327 1.07 -29.85 27.71
CA VAL A 327 -0.02 -30.46 26.95
C VAL A 327 0.52 -31.63 26.12
N ASP A 328 -0.19 -32.76 26.14
CA ASP A 328 0.11 -33.92 25.29
C ASP A 328 1.57 -34.40 25.46
N CYS A 329 1.99 -34.56 26.72
CA CYS A 329 3.35 -34.92 27.11
C CYS A 329 3.48 -36.39 27.57
N GLN A 330 2.46 -37.21 27.30
CA GLN A 330 2.38 -38.64 27.64
C GLN A 330 2.54 -38.94 29.15
N ILE A 331 2.31 -37.95 30.02
CA ILE A 331 2.56 -38.07 31.48
C ILE A 331 1.56 -39.04 32.12
N ASN A 332 2.09 -40.07 32.79
CA ASN A 332 1.33 -41.08 33.54
C ASN A 332 1.62 -41.07 35.06
N ILE A 333 2.75 -40.52 35.50
CA ILE A 333 3.15 -40.41 36.91
C ILE A 333 3.51 -38.96 37.25
N LEU A 334 2.91 -38.42 38.31
CA LEU A 334 3.32 -37.15 38.94
C LEU A 334 3.84 -37.43 40.35
N GLU A 335 5.14 -37.26 40.59
CA GLU A 335 5.75 -37.51 41.90
C GLU A 335 5.41 -36.44 42.95
N SER A 336 5.55 -36.83 44.23
CA SER A 336 5.34 -35.94 45.37
C SER A 336 6.19 -34.67 45.23
N ASN A 337 5.57 -33.50 45.42
CA ASN A 337 6.23 -32.19 45.27
C ASN A 337 6.76 -31.82 43.85
N ALA A 338 6.27 -32.41 42.75
CA ALA A 338 6.75 -32.07 41.39
C ALA A 338 6.70 -30.57 41.04
N PHE A 339 5.67 -29.84 41.50
CA PHE A 339 5.48 -28.40 41.27
C PHE A 339 5.97 -27.50 42.43
N ARG A 340 6.90 -27.98 43.26
CA ARG A 340 7.43 -27.22 44.39
C ARG A 340 8.34 -26.07 43.93
N GLY A 341 7.99 -24.85 44.36
CA GLY A 341 8.78 -23.64 44.11
C GLY A 341 8.30 -22.72 42.97
N VAL A 342 7.28 -23.10 42.19
CA VAL A 342 6.60 -22.23 41.21
C VAL A 342 5.49 -21.40 41.86
N LEU A 343 5.88 -20.57 42.84
CA LEU A 343 4.95 -19.91 43.78
C LEU A 343 3.99 -18.88 43.15
N ASN A 344 4.36 -18.29 42.00
CA ASN A 344 3.53 -17.30 41.28
C ASN A 344 2.77 -17.89 40.10
N LEU A 345 2.69 -19.22 39.98
CA LEU A 345 2.04 -19.89 38.86
C LEU A 345 0.55 -19.54 38.85
N ARG A 346 0.04 -19.13 37.68
CA ARG A 346 -1.36 -18.74 37.45
C ARG A 346 -2.09 -19.72 36.56
N VAL A 347 -1.39 -20.27 35.55
CA VAL A 347 -1.89 -21.24 34.59
C VAL A 347 -1.00 -22.48 34.62
N LEU A 348 -1.58 -23.64 34.93
CA LEU A 348 -0.97 -24.95 34.80
C LEU A 348 -1.82 -25.79 33.83
N ASP A 349 -1.25 -26.12 32.67
CA ASP A 349 -1.92 -26.95 31.66
C ASP A 349 -1.26 -28.34 31.54
N LEU A 350 -1.94 -29.34 32.08
CA LEU A 350 -1.60 -30.77 32.01
C LEU A 350 -2.57 -31.55 31.10
N SER A 351 -3.34 -30.86 30.25
CA SER A 351 -4.34 -31.51 29.39
C SER A 351 -3.72 -32.51 28.39
N LYS A 352 -4.54 -33.47 27.92
CA LYS A 352 -4.14 -34.60 27.05
C LYS A 352 -3.07 -35.57 27.60
N ASN A 353 -2.70 -35.47 28.87
CA ASN A 353 -1.94 -36.53 29.56
C ASN A 353 -2.88 -37.63 30.09
N TYR A 354 -2.34 -38.78 30.50
CA TYR A 354 -3.08 -39.95 30.99
C TYR A 354 -2.59 -40.34 32.39
N ILE A 355 -2.93 -39.52 33.38
CA ILE A 355 -2.30 -39.56 34.70
C ILE A 355 -2.92 -40.68 35.55
N LEU A 356 -2.11 -41.69 35.85
CA LEU A 356 -2.48 -42.88 36.63
C LEU A 356 -2.22 -42.71 38.13
N THR A 357 -1.17 -41.96 38.50
CA THR A 357 -0.76 -41.80 39.91
C THR A 357 -0.34 -40.37 40.27
N PHE A 358 -0.68 -39.97 41.50
CA PHE A 358 -0.27 -38.71 42.12
C PHE A 358 0.45 -39.00 43.43
N GLY A 359 1.66 -38.45 43.58
CA GLY A 359 2.33 -38.33 44.85
C GLY A 359 1.69 -37.30 45.78
N ASP A 360 2.14 -37.31 47.04
CA ASP A 360 1.63 -36.44 48.09
C ASP A 360 1.96 -34.97 47.86
N ASN A 361 1.07 -34.10 48.33
CA ASN A 361 1.26 -32.64 48.35
C ASN A 361 1.54 -32.00 46.97
N ILE A 362 1.19 -32.68 45.86
CA ILE A 362 1.47 -32.27 44.47
C ILE A 362 1.11 -30.81 44.14
N PHE A 363 -0.03 -30.30 44.63
CA PHE A 363 -0.49 -28.93 44.41
C PHE A 363 -0.39 -28.00 45.63
N SER A 364 0.17 -28.48 46.75
CA SER A 364 0.18 -27.81 48.07
C SER A 364 0.84 -26.43 48.14
N ASN A 365 1.60 -26.04 47.11
CA ASN A 365 2.37 -24.80 47.03
C ASN A 365 1.86 -23.84 45.93
N LEU A 366 0.70 -24.12 45.33
CA LEU A 366 0.18 -23.44 44.13
C LEU A 366 -0.82 -22.30 44.44
N TYR A 367 -0.50 -21.47 45.43
CA TYR A 367 -1.41 -20.48 46.03
C TYR A 367 -1.94 -19.37 45.09
N GLU A 368 -1.31 -19.15 43.93
CA GLU A 368 -1.74 -18.17 42.92
C GLU A 368 -2.39 -18.81 41.68
N VAL A 369 -2.52 -20.15 41.62
CA VAL A 369 -3.04 -20.82 40.42
C VAL A 369 -4.53 -20.52 40.29
N ARG A 370 -4.89 -19.88 39.18
CA ARG A 370 -6.27 -19.51 38.81
C ARG A 370 -6.83 -20.46 37.77
N GLU A 371 -5.99 -21.00 36.90
CA GLU A 371 -6.36 -21.93 35.84
C GLU A 371 -5.55 -23.23 35.98
N LEU A 372 -6.25 -24.31 36.28
CA LEU A 372 -5.70 -25.66 36.42
C LEU A 372 -6.42 -26.59 35.45
N ARG A 373 -5.76 -26.93 34.34
CA ARG A 373 -6.28 -27.88 33.36
C ARG A 373 -5.59 -29.21 33.56
N ILE A 374 -6.35 -30.28 33.71
CA ILE A 374 -5.81 -31.61 34.01
C ILE A 374 -6.04 -32.56 32.83
N GLY A 375 -5.21 -33.60 32.73
CA GLY A 375 -5.33 -34.64 31.70
C GLY A 375 -6.55 -35.54 31.90
N TYR A 376 -6.60 -36.63 31.14
CA TYR A 376 -7.42 -37.78 31.50
C TYR A 376 -6.87 -38.38 32.80
N ILE A 377 -7.75 -38.70 33.75
CA ILE A 377 -7.36 -39.18 35.08
C ILE A 377 -8.20 -40.40 35.47
N SER A 378 -7.55 -41.49 35.88
CA SER A 378 -8.19 -42.58 36.62
C SER A 378 -8.38 -42.17 38.09
N LEU A 379 -9.25 -41.19 38.35
CA LEU A 379 -9.35 -40.43 39.61
C LEU A 379 -10.04 -41.21 40.77
N PHE A 380 -9.75 -42.49 40.93
CA PHE A 380 -10.48 -43.35 41.86
C PHE A 380 -10.11 -43.17 43.35
N ASN A 381 -8.89 -42.73 43.69
CA ASN A 381 -8.32 -43.00 45.03
C ASN A 381 -7.74 -41.81 45.84
N LYS A 382 -7.73 -40.55 45.38
CA LYS A 382 -7.03 -39.48 46.14
C LYS A 382 -7.53 -38.02 45.94
N PRO A 383 -8.76 -37.67 46.39
CA PRO A 383 -9.26 -36.28 46.32
C PRO A 383 -8.47 -35.28 47.19
N SER A 384 -7.75 -35.76 48.21
CA SER A 384 -7.01 -34.92 49.17
C SER A 384 -5.89 -34.07 48.54
N VAL A 385 -5.45 -34.37 47.31
CA VAL A 385 -4.47 -33.54 46.57
C VAL A 385 -4.93 -32.10 46.32
N PHE A 386 -6.23 -31.82 46.44
CA PHE A 386 -6.85 -30.50 46.25
C PHE A 386 -7.14 -29.73 47.55
N GLU A 387 -6.93 -30.33 48.73
CA GLU A 387 -7.30 -29.73 50.03
C GLU A 387 -6.66 -28.34 50.29
N ASN A 388 -5.54 -28.04 49.64
CA ASN A 388 -4.78 -26.79 49.82
C ASN A 388 -4.88 -25.83 48.60
N VAL A 389 -5.83 -26.05 47.68
CA VAL A 389 -5.89 -25.38 46.36
C VAL A 389 -7.09 -24.41 46.26
N ASN A 390 -7.06 -23.36 47.06
CA ASN A 390 -8.22 -22.46 47.26
C ASN A 390 -8.32 -21.30 46.26
N SER A 391 -7.31 -21.13 45.38
CA SER A 391 -7.18 -20.00 44.45
C SER A 391 -7.81 -20.23 43.07
N VAL A 392 -8.12 -21.49 42.74
CA VAL A 392 -8.53 -21.89 41.39
C VAL A 392 -9.89 -21.32 41.02
N LYS A 393 -9.96 -20.74 39.82
CA LYS A 393 -11.17 -20.17 39.20
C LYS A 393 -11.57 -20.85 37.91
N TYR A 394 -10.64 -21.51 37.23
CA TYR A 394 -10.88 -22.42 36.12
C TYR A 394 -10.27 -23.78 36.45
N LEU A 395 -11.09 -24.83 36.49
CA LEU A 395 -10.67 -26.23 36.62
C LEU A 395 -11.25 -27.01 35.44
N SER A 396 -10.49 -27.88 34.77
CA SER A 396 -11.04 -28.77 33.74
C SER A 396 -10.66 -30.24 33.91
N ARG A 397 -11.61 -31.09 33.50
CA ARG A 397 -11.57 -32.57 33.53
C ARG A 397 -11.31 -33.17 34.92
N TYR A 398 -11.93 -32.58 35.94
CA TYR A 398 -12.03 -33.18 37.27
C TYR A 398 -13.10 -34.29 37.27
N SER A 399 -12.79 -35.47 37.80
CA SER A 399 -13.76 -36.58 37.81
C SER A 399 -14.63 -36.60 39.07
N VAL A 400 -15.89 -37.01 38.93
CA VAL A 400 -16.96 -36.77 39.92
C VAL A 400 -17.19 -37.86 41.01
N PRO A 401 -16.50 -39.03 41.10
CA PRO A 401 -17.00 -40.14 41.94
C PRO A 401 -17.07 -39.85 43.45
N ASN A 402 -16.39 -38.81 43.94
CA ASN A 402 -16.43 -38.34 45.34
C ASN A 402 -16.92 -36.89 45.49
N GLY A 403 -17.53 -36.29 44.46
CA GLY A 403 -17.88 -34.87 44.43
C GLY A 403 -16.65 -33.96 44.26
N VAL A 404 -16.86 -32.64 44.29
CA VAL A 404 -15.80 -31.61 44.23
C VAL A 404 -15.42 -31.19 45.67
N PRO A 405 -14.13 -31.01 46.01
CA PRO A 405 -13.71 -30.61 47.36
C PRO A 405 -14.33 -29.29 47.82
N GLU A 406 -14.66 -29.20 49.12
CA GLU A 406 -15.33 -28.01 49.70
C GLU A 406 -14.56 -26.70 49.49
N ASN A 407 -13.23 -26.76 49.48
CA ASN A 407 -12.34 -25.61 49.23
C ASN A 407 -12.40 -25.08 47.78
N LEU A 408 -13.05 -25.81 46.86
CA LEU A 408 -13.33 -25.41 45.48
C LEU A 408 -14.82 -25.05 45.25
N SER A 409 -15.62 -24.91 46.31
CA SER A 409 -17.06 -24.57 46.26
C SER A 409 -17.42 -23.25 45.58
N ARG A 410 -16.46 -22.36 45.28
CA ARG A 410 -16.68 -21.06 44.60
C ARG A 410 -15.74 -20.87 43.42
N ILE A 411 -16.16 -21.37 42.26
CA ILE A 411 -15.37 -21.43 41.04
C ILE A 411 -16.04 -20.63 39.90
N ASP A 412 -15.25 -20.03 39.01
CA ASP A 412 -15.81 -19.29 37.87
C ASP A 412 -16.20 -20.28 36.75
N SER A 413 -15.31 -21.22 36.45
CA SER A 413 -15.44 -22.22 35.39
C SER A 413 -15.00 -23.60 35.88
N VAL A 414 -15.85 -24.63 35.75
CA VAL A 414 -15.49 -26.02 36.11
C VAL A 414 -15.83 -27.01 34.99
N GLY A 415 -14.94 -27.97 34.75
CA GLY A 415 -15.13 -29.09 33.83
C GLY A 415 -15.09 -30.42 34.57
N LEU A 416 -16.18 -31.20 34.45
CA LEU A 416 -16.51 -32.38 35.23
C LEU A 416 -16.62 -33.64 34.35
N VAL A 417 -16.14 -34.79 34.84
CA VAL A 417 -15.96 -36.03 34.06
C VAL A 417 -16.49 -37.28 34.77
N GLY A 418 -17.22 -38.13 34.04
CA GLY A 418 -17.66 -39.44 34.51
C GLY A 418 -19.09 -39.46 35.11
N PRO A 419 -19.48 -40.56 35.78
CA PRO A 419 -20.86 -40.75 36.26
C PRO A 419 -21.22 -39.79 37.40
N PHE A 420 -22.49 -39.39 37.44
CA PHE A 420 -22.98 -38.37 38.36
C PHE A 420 -23.20 -38.88 39.78
N LYS A 421 -22.92 -37.98 40.74
CA LYS A 421 -23.51 -37.92 42.07
C LYS A 421 -23.90 -36.46 42.32
N PRO A 422 -24.95 -36.15 43.10
CA PRO A 422 -25.32 -34.78 43.42
C PRO A 422 -24.17 -34.02 44.11
N ILE A 423 -23.69 -32.93 43.50
CA ILE A 423 -22.56 -32.15 44.01
C ILE A 423 -23.09 -31.03 44.91
N GLN A 424 -23.29 -31.34 46.19
CA GLN A 424 -23.83 -30.38 47.15
C GLN A 424 -22.91 -29.14 47.30
N ASN A 425 -23.54 -27.97 47.42
CA ASN A 425 -22.92 -26.69 47.80
C ASN A 425 -21.94 -26.05 46.81
N ILE A 426 -21.88 -26.47 45.54
CA ILE A 426 -21.12 -25.75 44.50
C ILE A 426 -21.82 -24.44 44.07
N GLN A 427 -21.02 -23.39 43.84
CA GLN A 427 -21.41 -22.13 43.22
C GLN A 427 -20.52 -21.89 41.98
N VAL A 428 -21.13 -21.90 40.79
CA VAL A 428 -20.44 -21.70 39.50
C VAL A 428 -20.79 -20.34 38.91
N LEU A 429 -19.79 -19.49 38.67
CA LEU A 429 -20.02 -18.08 38.35
C LEU A 429 -19.98 -17.72 36.84
N ARG A 430 -19.57 -18.63 35.94
CA ARG A 430 -19.47 -18.40 34.47
C ARG A 430 -19.51 -19.63 33.53
N THR A 431 -19.10 -20.83 33.95
CA THR A 431 -18.97 -21.96 32.99
C THR A 431 -19.04 -23.32 33.66
N LEU A 432 -19.79 -24.24 33.05
CA LEU A 432 -19.96 -25.60 33.54
C LEU A 432 -19.84 -26.59 32.38
N ASN A 433 -18.72 -27.29 32.29
CA ASN A 433 -18.48 -28.31 31.27
C ASN A 433 -18.69 -29.71 31.87
N PHE A 434 -19.48 -30.53 31.21
CA PHE A 434 -19.69 -31.95 31.51
C PHE A 434 -19.23 -32.79 30.33
N ASP A 435 -18.33 -33.73 30.61
CA ASP A 435 -17.71 -34.61 29.63
C ASP A 435 -17.91 -36.06 30.12
N ILE A 436 -19.03 -36.66 29.71
CA ILE A 436 -19.53 -37.94 30.21
C ILE A 436 -19.01 -39.06 29.31
N TYR A 437 -18.61 -40.19 29.88
CA TYR A 437 -18.02 -41.31 29.14
C TYR A 437 -18.93 -42.53 29.22
N ALA A 438 -19.16 -43.20 28.09
CA ALA A 438 -20.15 -44.26 27.92
C ALA A 438 -19.79 -45.63 28.56
N GLU A 439 -18.81 -45.66 29.48
CA GLU A 439 -18.32 -46.89 30.13
C GLU A 439 -19.09 -47.27 31.42
N PHE A 440 -20.20 -46.58 31.71
CA PHE A 440 -21.01 -46.79 32.93
C PHE A 440 -22.51 -46.93 32.63
N ASP A 441 -22.97 -48.17 32.42
CA ASP A 441 -24.35 -48.57 32.12
C ASP A 441 -25.34 -48.49 33.32
N ASP A 442 -25.36 -47.39 34.09
CA ASP A 442 -26.38 -47.17 35.15
C ASP A 442 -27.18 -45.86 34.94
N PRO A 443 -28.23 -45.87 34.10
CA PRO A 443 -28.95 -44.68 33.64
C PRO A 443 -30.03 -44.22 34.64
N LYS A 444 -29.69 -44.06 35.93
CA LYS A 444 -30.67 -43.85 37.03
C LYS A 444 -30.44 -42.63 37.93
N GLN A 445 -29.46 -41.79 37.67
CA GLN A 445 -29.34 -40.48 38.32
C GLN A 445 -29.41 -39.38 37.25
N SER A 446 -30.26 -38.39 37.47
CA SER A 446 -30.63 -37.41 36.46
C SER A 446 -29.67 -36.23 36.44
N MET A 447 -29.40 -35.68 35.25
CA MET A 447 -28.77 -34.36 35.13
C MET A 447 -29.60 -33.27 35.86
N SER A 448 -30.90 -33.48 36.07
CA SER A 448 -31.76 -32.62 36.92
C SER A 448 -31.21 -32.51 38.35
N ASP A 449 -30.85 -33.64 38.97
CA ASP A 449 -30.34 -33.70 40.35
C ASP A 449 -29.05 -32.87 40.52
N VAL A 450 -28.22 -32.84 39.46
CA VAL A 450 -26.99 -32.05 39.40
C VAL A 450 -27.29 -30.57 39.21
N LEU A 451 -28.20 -30.21 38.30
CA LEU A 451 -28.56 -28.81 38.03
C LEU A 451 -29.32 -28.16 39.21
N GLU A 452 -30.20 -28.89 39.89
CA GLU A 452 -30.90 -28.44 41.09
C GLU A 452 -29.95 -28.22 42.29
N SER A 453 -28.81 -28.91 42.32
CA SER A 453 -27.78 -28.74 43.36
C SER A 453 -26.98 -27.43 43.25
N ILE A 454 -27.00 -26.77 42.08
CA ILE A 454 -26.16 -25.59 41.80
C ILE A 454 -26.91 -24.30 42.16
N ARG A 455 -26.45 -23.62 43.22
CA ARG A 455 -27.06 -22.36 43.68
C ARG A 455 -26.25 -21.14 43.23
N TYR A 456 -26.99 -20.12 42.77
CA TYR A 456 -26.51 -18.89 42.12
C TYR A 456 -25.82 -19.12 40.78
N ILE A 457 -26.52 -18.74 39.72
CA ILE A 457 -26.08 -18.84 38.33
C ILE A 457 -26.01 -17.43 37.75
N LYS A 458 -24.87 -17.07 37.17
CA LYS A 458 -24.75 -15.90 36.29
C LYS A 458 -24.05 -16.34 35.02
N GLU A 459 -24.83 -16.53 33.96
CA GLU A 459 -24.36 -17.00 32.66
C GLU A 459 -23.59 -18.33 32.76
N ILE A 460 -24.28 -19.45 33.01
CA ILE A 460 -23.68 -20.75 32.67
C ILE A 460 -23.59 -20.83 31.14
N THR A 461 -22.36 -20.94 30.62
CA THR A 461 -22.10 -21.73 29.42
C THR A 461 -21.99 -23.19 29.83
N LEU A 462 -22.99 -23.98 29.47
CA LEU A 462 -22.95 -25.43 29.65
C LEU A 462 -22.10 -26.07 28.53
N GLN A 463 -21.39 -27.15 28.80
CA GLN A 463 -20.99 -28.14 27.79
C GLN A 463 -21.48 -29.52 28.26
N ILE A 464 -21.95 -30.36 27.34
CA ILE A 464 -22.35 -31.76 27.58
C ILE A 464 -21.62 -32.62 26.55
N SER A 465 -21.23 -33.84 26.91
CA SER A 465 -20.84 -34.88 25.95
C SER A 465 -21.65 -36.17 26.18
N HIS A 466 -21.93 -36.92 25.11
CA HIS A 466 -22.46 -38.31 25.14
C HIS A 466 -23.85 -38.58 25.78
N LEU A 467 -24.66 -37.56 26.09
CA LEU A 467 -26.06 -37.78 26.50
C LEU A 467 -26.99 -38.13 25.32
N ASN A 468 -28.10 -38.80 25.64
CA ASN A 468 -29.27 -38.91 24.76
C ASN A 468 -30.00 -37.56 24.65
N SER A 469 -30.78 -37.39 23.59
CA SER A 469 -31.51 -36.14 23.30
C SER A 469 -32.57 -35.80 24.36
N THR A 470 -33.30 -36.81 24.84
CA THR A 470 -34.38 -36.65 25.84
C THR A 470 -33.93 -35.99 27.14
N GLU A 471 -32.80 -36.39 27.71
CA GLU A 471 -32.27 -35.76 28.93
C GLU A 471 -31.81 -34.32 28.67
N ILE A 472 -31.19 -34.05 27.52
CA ILE A 472 -30.74 -32.70 27.14
C ILE A 472 -31.94 -31.75 27.02
N PHE A 473 -33.11 -32.22 26.55
CA PHE A 473 -34.30 -31.37 26.48
C PHE A 473 -34.85 -30.97 27.86
N HIS A 474 -34.69 -31.81 28.90
CA HIS A 474 -34.99 -31.40 30.28
C HIS A 474 -33.99 -30.36 30.80
N VAL A 475 -32.70 -30.51 30.49
CA VAL A 475 -31.66 -29.52 30.86
C VAL A 475 -31.94 -28.13 30.28
N LEU A 476 -32.51 -28.05 29.08
CA LEU A 476 -32.82 -26.80 28.40
C LEU A 476 -34.02 -26.04 28.98
N GLN A 477 -34.78 -26.62 29.92
CA GLN A 477 -35.88 -25.95 30.62
C GLN A 477 -35.39 -24.97 31.72
N TYR A 478 -34.13 -25.08 32.14
CA TYR A 478 -33.52 -24.20 33.15
C TYR A 478 -33.11 -22.84 32.55
N SER A 479 -32.97 -21.82 33.41
CA SER A 479 -32.63 -20.43 33.05
C SER A 479 -31.15 -20.24 32.65
N LEU A 480 -30.72 -20.95 31.61
CA LEU A 480 -29.37 -20.92 31.05
C LEU A 480 -29.26 -19.82 29.99
N SER A 481 -28.10 -19.15 29.88
CA SER A 481 -27.84 -18.17 28.81
C SER A 481 -27.03 -18.76 27.65
N SER A 482 -26.26 -19.83 27.88
CA SER A 482 -25.57 -20.54 26.81
C SER A 482 -25.45 -22.04 27.06
N VAL A 483 -25.64 -22.84 26.02
CA VAL A 483 -25.47 -24.30 26.08
C VAL A 483 -24.67 -24.78 24.87
N THR A 484 -23.68 -25.60 25.14
CA THR A 484 -22.92 -26.40 24.18
C THR A 484 -23.22 -27.88 24.44
N VAL A 485 -23.32 -28.68 23.39
CA VAL A 485 -23.35 -30.15 23.44
C VAL A 485 -22.38 -30.65 22.38
N VAL A 486 -21.69 -31.74 22.70
CA VAL A 486 -20.73 -32.41 21.82
C VAL A 486 -21.05 -33.91 21.80
N SER A 487 -20.82 -34.64 20.70
CA SER A 487 -20.79 -36.13 20.71
C SER A 487 -22.04 -36.83 21.26
N SER A 488 -23.21 -36.20 21.10
CA SER A 488 -24.53 -36.75 21.44
C SER A 488 -25.24 -37.29 20.19
N ASN A 489 -26.42 -37.91 20.34
CA ASN A 489 -27.22 -38.39 19.21
C ASN A 489 -28.61 -37.75 19.22
N PHE A 490 -28.82 -36.74 18.38
CA PHE A 490 -30.12 -36.06 18.24
C PHE A 490 -30.97 -36.61 17.09
N GLY A 491 -30.36 -37.04 15.98
CA GLY A 491 -31.09 -37.40 14.77
C GLY A 491 -31.76 -36.19 14.14
N GLU A 492 -33.08 -36.05 14.30
CA GLU A 492 -33.89 -35.00 13.68
C GLU A 492 -34.34 -33.95 14.70
N LEU A 493 -34.05 -32.68 14.43
CA LEU A 493 -34.55 -31.55 15.21
C LEU A 493 -35.91 -31.10 14.65
N SER A 494 -36.97 -31.21 15.45
CA SER A 494 -38.34 -30.86 15.08
C SER A 494 -39.08 -30.29 16.28
N TYR A 495 -40.10 -29.44 16.09
CA TYR A 495 -40.85 -28.79 17.19
C TYR A 495 -41.30 -29.73 18.34
N LYS A 496 -41.58 -31.00 18.05
CA LYS A 496 -41.93 -32.01 19.07
C LYS A 496 -40.76 -32.41 19.99
N ASN A 497 -39.55 -32.31 19.47
CA ASN A 497 -38.28 -32.69 20.09
C ASN A 497 -37.32 -31.48 20.19
N ALA A 498 -37.79 -30.24 20.05
CA ALA A 498 -36.90 -29.09 19.89
C ALA A 498 -37.50 -27.79 20.45
N PHE A 499 -36.80 -27.30 21.47
CA PHE A 499 -36.52 -25.88 21.69
C PHE A 499 -37.67 -24.94 22.03
N HIS A 500 -38.28 -25.16 23.19
CA HIS A 500 -38.77 -24.05 24.01
C HIS A 500 -37.54 -23.46 24.76
N LEU A 501 -36.88 -22.44 24.17
CA LEU A 501 -35.61 -21.86 24.69
C LEU A 501 -35.72 -20.37 25.10
N PRO A 502 -36.62 -19.99 26.01
CA PRO A 502 -36.95 -18.58 26.30
C PRO A 502 -35.79 -17.74 26.87
N ASN A 503 -34.69 -18.36 27.33
CA ASN A 503 -33.59 -17.67 28.03
C ASN A 503 -32.21 -17.77 27.33
N ILE A 504 -32.06 -18.57 26.27
CA ILE A 504 -30.73 -18.94 25.74
C ILE A 504 -30.29 -18.00 24.62
N ASN A 505 -29.18 -17.29 24.85
CA ASN A 505 -28.55 -16.37 23.90
C ASN A 505 -27.59 -17.08 22.93
N THR A 506 -27.00 -18.22 23.32
CA THR A 506 -25.96 -18.91 22.53
C THR A 506 -26.06 -20.43 22.66
N PHE A 507 -26.40 -21.11 21.57
CA PHE A 507 -26.61 -22.55 21.51
C PHE A 507 -25.65 -23.23 20.52
N LYS A 508 -25.03 -24.34 20.91
CA LYS A 508 -23.99 -25.03 20.11
C LYS A 508 -24.16 -26.55 20.17
N LEU A 509 -24.26 -27.23 19.03
CA LEU A 509 -24.35 -28.69 18.91
C LEU A 509 -23.25 -29.20 17.97
N GLY A 510 -22.13 -29.67 18.53
CA GLY A 510 -21.00 -30.23 17.80
C GLY A 510 -21.05 -31.76 17.73
N ASN A 511 -20.75 -32.38 16.59
CA ASN A 511 -20.61 -33.84 16.49
C ASN A 511 -21.84 -34.60 17.05
N SER A 512 -23.04 -34.03 16.85
CA SER A 512 -24.28 -34.38 17.57
C SER A 512 -25.22 -35.30 16.75
N ASN A 513 -24.68 -35.87 15.66
CA ASN A 513 -25.38 -36.73 14.71
C ASN A 513 -26.73 -36.16 14.23
N ILE A 514 -26.79 -34.85 14.00
CA ILE A 514 -27.99 -34.18 13.46
C ILE A 514 -28.07 -34.41 11.96
N THR A 515 -29.13 -35.04 11.48
CA THR A 515 -29.38 -35.33 10.06
C THR A 515 -30.26 -34.27 9.40
N GLU A 516 -31.20 -33.68 10.14
CA GLU A 516 -32.13 -32.68 9.60
C GLU A 516 -32.64 -31.69 10.66
N ILE A 517 -33.06 -30.52 10.19
CA ILE A 517 -33.88 -29.54 10.93
C ILE A 517 -35.20 -29.36 10.19
N GLN A 518 -36.31 -29.70 10.85
CA GLN A 518 -37.65 -29.41 10.37
C GLN A 518 -38.00 -27.93 10.56
N LYS A 519 -38.91 -27.43 9.72
CA LYS A 519 -39.50 -26.10 9.90
C LYS A 519 -40.13 -25.95 11.30
N GLY A 520 -39.87 -24.83 11.97
CA GLY A 520 -40.41 -24.53 13.30
C GLY A 520 -39.64 -25.19 14.46
N ALA A 521 -38.52 -25.87 14.20
CA ALA A 521 -37.70 -26.48 15.25
C ALA A 521 -37.09 -25.46 16.24
N PHE A 522 -37.07 -24.16 15.95
CA PHE A 522 -36.60 -23.10 16.85
C PHE A 522 -37.70 -22.05 17.16
N GLN A 523 -38.97 -22.44 17.09
CA GLN A 523 -40.08 -21.56 17.43
C GLN A 523 -39.99 -21.13 18.91
N GLU A 524 -40.24 -19.85 19.21
CA GLU A 524 -40.14 -19.24 20.56
C GLU A 524 -38.73 -19.19 21.19
N ALA A 525 -37.67 -19.43 20.41
CA ALA A 525 -36.27 -19.21 20.83
C ALA A 525 -35.82 -17.74 20.65
N ASP A 526 -36.66 -16.78 21.07
CA ASP A 526 -36.59 -15.36 20.70
C ASP A 526 -35.28 -14.66 21.06
N LEU A 527 -34.58 -15.10 22.10
CA LEU A 527 -33.32 -14.50 22.56
C LEU A 527 -32.06 -15.06 21.85
N LEU A 528 -32.20 -16.07 20.99
CA LEU A 528 -31.05 -16.75 20.40
C LEU A 528 -30.27 -15.85 19.44
N THR A 529 -29.03 -15.50 19.81
CA THR A 529 -28.12 -14.66 19.01
C THR A 529 -27.00 -15.43 18.32
N VAL A 530 -26.61 -16.60 18.83
CA VAL A 530 -25.54 -17.43 18.26
C VAL A 530 -25.98 -18.89 18.21
N LEU A 531 -25.87 -19.51 17.04
CA LEU A 531 -26.18 -20.90 16.78
C LEU A 531 -24.98 -21.55 16.06
N VAL A 532 -24.49 -22.66 16.58
CA VAL A 532 -23.37 -23.42 16.00
C VAL A 532 -23.79 -24.88 15.91
N LEU A 533 -23.76 -25.51 14.75
CA LEU A 533 -24.23 -26.88 14.55
C LEU A 533 -23.21 -27.70 13.76
N ASN A 534 -21.97 -27.81 14.27
CA ASN A 534 -20.81 -28.26 13.48
C ASN A 534 -20.53 -29.77 13.61
N HIS A 535 -19.76 -30.36 12.70
CA HIS A 535 -19.39 -31.80 12.70
C HIS A 535 -20.57 -32.81 12.67
N ASN A 536 -21.75 -32.42 12.21
CA ASN A 536 -22.91 -33.30 12.13
C ASN A 536 -22.93 -34.06 10.79
N TYR A 537 -22.87 -35.39 10.82
CA TYR A 537 -22.78 -36.22 9.61
C TYR A 537 -24.10 -36.28 8.83
N GLY A 538 -24.06 -35.86 7.56
CA GLY A 538 -25.18 -36.01 6.62
C GLY A 538 -26.30 -34.96 6.76
N PHE A 539 -26.01 -33.85 7.44
CA PHE A 539 -26.93 -32.75 7.71
C PHE A 539 -27.55 -32.15 6.44
N ARG A 540 -28.88 -32.00 6.40
CA ARG A 540 -29.64 -31.40 5.29
C ARG A 540 -30.42 -30.17 5.74
N ILE A 541 -30.35 -29.10 4.94
CA ILE A 541 -31.05 -27.83 5.22
C ILE A 541 -32.27 -27.69 4.30
N LYS A 542 -33.46 -27.90 4.86
CA LYS A 542 -34.73 -27.62 4.18
C LYS A 542 -35.01 -26.11 4.11
N SER A 543 -35.93 -25.72 3.21
CA SER A 543 -36.40 -24.33 3.12
C SER A 543 -37.06 -23.91 4.43
N GLN A 544 -36.77 -22.70 4.92
CA GLN A 544 -37.27 -22.18 6.21
C GLN A 544 -36.88 -23.03 7.44
N ALA A 545 -35.75 -23.74 7.42
CA ALA A 545 -35.27 -24.53 8.56
C ALA A 545 -34.99 -23.70 9.83
N PHE A 546 -34.65 -22.42 9.66
CA PHE A 546 -34.34 -21.49 10.75
C PHE A 546 -35.44 -20.44 11.00
N ASP A 547 -36.68 -20.74 10.59
CA ASP A 547 -37.87 -19.92 10.88
C ASP A 547 -38.10 -19.86 12.40
N GLY A 548 -38.36 -18.66 12.94
CA GLY A 548 -38.53 -18.40 14.38
C GLY A 548 -37.36 -17.70 15.10
N ILE A 549 -36.10 -17.82 14.63
CA ILE A 549 -34.93 -17.22 15.31
C ILE A 549 -34.43 -15.93 14.64
N TYR A 550 -35.31 -14.94 14.58
CA TYR A 550 -35.09 -13.65 13.90
C TYR A 550 -33.97 -12.79 14.54
N ASN A 551 -33.62 -13.00 15.81
CA ASN A 551 -32.54 -12.27 16.51
C ASN A 551 -31.15 -12.89 16.34
N LEU A 552 -31.03 -13.99 15.58
CA LEU A 552 -29.76 -14.67 15.35
C LEU A 552 -28.78 -13.77 14.59
N LYS A 553 -27.58 -13.59 15.15
CA LYS A 553 -26.44 -12.81 14.60
C LYS A 553 -25.33 -13.70 14.04
N THR A 554 -25.20 -14.93 14.50
CA THR A 554 -24.14 -15.85 14.07
C THR A 554 -24.68 -17.26 13.89
N LEU A 555 -24.45 -17.83 12.70
CA LEU A 555 -24.79 -19.21 12.35
C LEU A 555 -23.54 -19.89 11.78
N SER A 556 -23.01 -20.89 12.47
CA SER A 556 -21.94 -21.77 11.96
C SER A 556 -22.50 -23.17 11.76
N LEU A 557 -22.21 -23.73 10.59
CA LEU A 557 -22.65 -25.02 10.05
C LEU A 557 -21.44 -25.77 9.46
N TRP A 558 -20.27 -25.57 10.09
CA TRP A 558 -18.97 -26.00 9.62
C TRP A 558 -18.77 -27.51 9.76
N ASN A 559 -18.10 -28.10 8.76
CA ASN A 559 -17.70 -29.52 8.74
C ASN A 559 -18.87 -30.53 8.85
N ASN A 560 -20.04 -30.19 8.30
CA ASN A 560 -21.27 -31.00 8.35
C ASN A 560 -21.47 -31.95 7.14
N LYS A 561 -20.54 -31.93 6.18
CA LYS A 561 -20.62 -32.68 4.91
C LYS A 561 -21.92 -32.42 4.13
N ILE A 562 -22.47 -31.21 4.26
CA ILE A 562 -23.63 -30.72 3.50
C ILE A 562 -23.29 -30.75 2.02
N GLN A 563 -24.15 -31.35 1.19
CA GLN A 563 -23.97 -31.43 -0.27
C GLN A 563 -24.89 -30.47 -1.04
N GLU A 564 -26.11 -30.29 -0.54
CA GLU A 564 -27.17 -29.48 -1.13
C GLU A 564 -27.86 -28.64 -0.05
N ILE A 565 -28.35 -27.46 -0.43
CA ILE A 565 -29.08 -26.52 0.42
C ILE A 565 -30.25 -25.98 -0.42
N ASN A 566 -31.47 -26.02 0.14
CA ASN A 566 -32.66 -25.61 -0.61
C ASN A 566 -32.78 -24.08 -0.74
N ASP A 567 -33.48 -23.62 -1.78
CA ASP A 567 -33.90 -22.21 -1.89
C ASP A 567 -34.60 -21.74 -0.62
N LYS A 568 -34.30 -20.51 -0.17
CA LYS A 568 -34.86 -19.89 1.03
C LYS A 568 -34.60 -20.67 2.34
N ALA A 569 -33.53 -21.47 2.39
CA ALA A 569 -33.05 -22.13 3.60
C ALA A 569 -32.89 -21.19 4.80
N PHE A 570 -32.31 -20.01 4.57
CA PHE A 570 -32.00 -19.01 5.60
C PHE A 570 -33.08 -17.90 5.75
N LEU A 571 -34.24 -18.07 5.13
CA LEU A 571 -35.32 -17.09 5.17
C LEU A 571 -35.87 -16.95 6.61
N GLY A 572 -35.84 -15.72 7.13
CA GLY A 572 -36.23 -15.37 8.50
C GLY A 572 -35.08 -14.77 9.31
N LEU A 573 -33.83 -15.11 8.98
CA LEU A 573 -32.61 -14.69 9.68
C LEU A 573 -32.17 -13.24 9.34
N GLN A 574 -33.08 -12.28 9.53
CA GLN A 574 -32.88 -10.89 9.09
C GLN A 574 -31.74 -10.15 9.82
N ASN A 575 -31.44 -10.52 11.06
CA ASN A 575 -30.36 -9.91 11.87
C ASN A 575 -29.02 -10.66 11.79
N LEU A 576 -28.90 -11.69 10.94
CA LEU A 576 -27.69 -12.51 10.84
C LEU A 576 -26.52 -11.69 10.30
N GLU A 577 -25.42 -11.61 11.04
CA GLU A 577 -24.20 -10.87 10.67
C GLU A 577 -23.10 -11.80 10.13
N LEU A 578 -23.03 -13.06 10.61
CA LEU A 578 -22.08 -14.07 10.15
C LEU A 578 -22.76 -15.41 9.85
N LEU A 579 -22.49 -15.96 8.66
CA LEU A 579 -22.86 -17.30 8.22
C LEU A 579 -21.60 -18.07 7.81
N ASP A 580 -21.39 -19.23 8.41
CA ASP A 580 -20.24 -20.10 8.14
C ASP A 580 -20.71 -21.50 7.71
N LEU A 581 -20.27 -21.89 6.51
CA LEU A 581 -20.62 -23.11 5.78
C LEU A 581 -19.34 -23.85 5.30
N SER A 582 -18.17 -23.56 5.90
CA SER A 582 -16.89 -24.13 5.47
C SER A 582 -16.70 -25.62 5.82
N GLU A 583 -15.71 -26.31 5.23
CA GLU A 583 -15.42 -27.76 5.38
C GLU A 583 -16.59 -28.71 4.99
N ASN A 584 -17.50 -28.23 4.13
CA ASN A 584 -18.65 -29.00 3.65
C ASN A 584 -18.39 -29.60 2.26
N ASN A 585 -19.41 -30.22 1.67
CA ASN A 585 -19.35 -30.85 0.35
C ASN A 585 -20.24 -30.13 -0.66
N ILE A 586 -20.57 -28.85 -0.44
CA ILE A 586 -21.53 -28.10 -1.24
C ILE A 586 -20.96 -27.96 -2.66
N SER A 587 -21.72 -28.40 -3.66
CA SER A 587 -21.27 -28.41 -5.07
C SER A 587 -21.92 -27.33 -5.94
N PHE A 588 -23.04 -26.76 -5.47
CA PHE A 588 -23.87 -25.79 -6.19
C PHE A 588 -24.53 -24.81 -5.22
N LEU A 589 -24.74 -23.56 -5.66
CA LEU A 589 -25.51 -22.53 -4.94
C LEU A 589 -26.59 -21.99 -5.87
N SER A 590 -27.84 -21.95 -5.40
CA SER A 590 -28.98 -21.42 -6.16
C SER A 590 -29.17 -19.92 -5.95
N PRO A 591 -29.77 -19.17 -6.91
CA PRO A 591 -29.98 -17.72 -6.78
C PRO A 591 -30.97 -17.25 -5.70
N GLN A 592 -31.60 -18.15 -4.93
CA GLN A 592 -32.47 -17.77 -3.80
C GLN A 592 -32.03 -18.41 -2.47
N ILE A 593 -30.81 -18.96 -2.40
CA ILE A 593 -30.28 -19.65 -1.21
C ILE A 593 -30.14 -18.69 0.00
N PHE A 594 -29.53 -17.52 -0.20
CA PHE A 594 -29.30 -16.50 0.85
C PHE A 594 -30.42 -15.45 0.95
N HIS A 595 -31.55 -15.66 0.28
CA HIS A 595 -32.63 -14.67 0.21
C HIS A 595 -33.24 -14.36 1.59
N GLY A 596 -33.21 -13.09 1.99
CA GLY A 596 -33.71 -12.59 3.27
C GLY A 596 -32.64 -12.23 4.31
N LEU A 597 -31.36 -12.51 4.04
CA LEU A 597 -30.22 -12.19 4.92
C LEU A 597 -29.84 -10.69 4.87
N LYS A 598 -30.68 -9.83 5.45
CA LYS A 598 -30.55 -8.36 5.35
C LYS A 598 -29.34 -7.75 6.07
N SER A 599 -28.84 -8.39 7.13
CA SER A 599 -27.75 -7.85 7.98
C SER A 599 -26.39 -8.52 7.77
N ILE A 600 -26.27 -9.41 6.78
CA ILE A 600 -25.11 -10.31 6.65
C ILE A 600 -23.85 -9.54 6.26
N LYS A 601 -22.79 -9.70 7.04
CA LYS A 601 -21.47 -9.07 6.82
C LYS A 601 -20.42 -10.08 6.41
N THR A 602 -20.52 -11.32 6.87
CA THR A 602 -19.54 -12.37 6.63
C THR A 602 -20.24 -13.64 6.15
N ILE A 603 -19.83 -14.15 4.98
CA ILE A 603 -20.14 -15.51 4.54
C ILE A 603 -18.83 -16.27 4.35
N ASN A 604 -18.71 -17.46 4.95
CA ASN A 604 -17.59 -18.37 4.76
C ASN A 604 -18.05 -19.67 4.08
N LEU A 605 -17.46 -20.00 2.94
CA LEU A 605 -17.66 -21.22 2.15
C LEU A 605 -16.33 -21.95 1.85
N TYR A 606 -15.24 -21.61 2.56
CA TYR A 606 -13.92 -22.23 2.43
C TYR A 606 -13.98 -23.77 2.51
N ASN A 607 -13.16 -24.49 1.73
CA ASN A 607 -13.13 -25.94 1.65
C ASN A 607 -14.52 -26.56 1.38
N ASN A 608 -14.96 -26.42 0.13
CA ASN A 608 -16.20 -26.99 -0.42
C ASN A 608 -15.95 -27.53 -1.84
N THR A 609 -16.98 -27.98 -2.56
CA THR A 609 -16.85 -28.58 -3.90
C THR A 609 -17.47 -27.74 -5.02
N LEU A 610 -17.68 -26.43 -4.78
CA LEU A 610 -18.34 -25.52 -5.71
C LEU A 610 -17.63 -25.49 -7.06
N ARG A 611 -18.38 -25.59 -8.16
CA ARG A 611 -17.83 -25.59 -9.54
C ARG A 611 -17.97 -24.26 -10.27
N SER A 612 -19.03 -23.50 -9.97
CA SER A 612 -19.24 -22.16 -10.50
C SER A 612 -20.06 -21.30 -9.54
N ILE A 613 -19.88 -19.98 -9.63
CA ILE A 613 -20.75 -19.00 -8.98
C ILE A 613 -21.64 -18.40 -10.06
N ASN A 614 -22.95 -18.63 -9.96
CA ASN A 614 -23.91 -18.20 -10.98
C ASN A 614 -24.45 -16.78 -10.71
N ALA A 615 -25.15 -16.21 -11.69
CA ALA A 615 -25.81 -14.91 -11.57
C ALA A 615 -26.73 -14.82 -10.35
N SER A 616 -26.70 -13.70 -9.63
CA SER A 616 -27.58 -13.41 -8.49
C SER A 616 -27.48 -14.36 -7.27
N VAL A 617 -26.38 -15.11 -7.11
CA VAL A 617 -26.18 -15.95 -5.91
C VAL A 617 -25.96 -15.11 -4.64
N PHE A 618 -25.17 -14.04 -4.73
CA PHE A 618 -24.95 -13.07 -3.64
C PHE A 618 -25.54 -11.69 -3.98
N GLY A 619 -25.56 -11.35 -5.27
CA GLY A 619 -26.06 -10.09 -5.80
C GLY A 619 -27.53 -10.11 -6.22
N SER A 620 -28.00 -8.95 -6.65
CA SER A 620 -29.38 -8.68 -7.06
C SER A 620 -29.85 -9.50 -8.26
N ILE A 621 -31.09 -9.99 -8.19
CA ILE A 621 -31.79 -10.60 -9.32
C ILE A 621 -32.16 -9.51 -10.34
N CYS A 622 -31.56 -9.61 -11.53
CA CYS A 622 -31.77 -8.69 -12.65
C CYS A 622 -32.73 -9.23 -13.72
N LYS A 623 -33.35 -8.33 -14.49
CA LYS A 623 -34.11 -8.67 -15.71
C LYS A 623 -33.19 -9.33 -16.75
N LYS A 624 -33.70 -10.34 -17.46
CA LYS A 624 -32.91 -11.23 -18.34
C LYS A 624 -32.14 -10.51 -19.46
N ASP A 625 -32.64 -9.38 -19.95
CA ASP A 625 -32.01 -8.59 -21.02
C ASP A 625 -31.11 -7.44 -20.50
N PHE A 626 -30.80 -7.42 -19.19
CA PHE A 626 -30.00 -6.37 -18.58
C PHE A 626 -28.54 -6.39 -19.02
N LYS A 627 -28.11 -5.34 -19.73
CA LYS A 627 -26.70 -5.18 -20.13
C LYS A 627 -25.89 -4.52 -19.03
N LEU A 628 -25.25 -5.35 -18.21
CA LEU A 628 -24.39 -4.96 -17.09
C LEU A 628 -23.15 -4.14 -17.54
N SER A 629 -22.77 -3.17 -16.70
CA SER A 629 -21.56 -2.33 -16.82
C SER A 629 -21.28 -1.65 -15.46
N CYS A 630 -20.04 -1.18 -15.22
CA CYS A 630 -19.70 -0.59 -13.91
C CYS A 630 -20.56 0.65 -13.54
N LYS A 631 -21.21 1.31 -14.52
CA LYS A 631 -22.07 2.49 -14.30
C LYS A 631 -23.53 2.16 -13.94
N ASN A 632 -24.01 0.95 -14.23
CA ASN A 632 -25.39 0.53 -13.93
C ASN A 632 -25.47 -0.69 -12.99
N ALA A 633 -24.35 -1.21 -12.49
CA ALA A 633 -24.28 -2.24 -11.45
C ALA A 633 -24.90 -1.83 -10.08
N THR A 634 -25.36 -0.57 -9.97
CA THR A 634 -26.10 -0.04 -8.82
C THR A 634 -27.44 0.59 -9.26
N SER A 635 -28.01 0.18 -10.40
CA SER A 635 -29.23 0.77 -10.96
C SER A 635 -30.49 0.02 -10.54
N TYR A 636 -31.32 0.73 -9.76
CA TYR A 636 -32.61 0.28 -9.23
C TYR A 636 -33.70 0.05 -10.30
N GLU A 637 -33.44 0.40 -11.56
CA GLU A 637 -34.41 0.32 -12.66
C GLU A 637 -34.51 -1.09 -13.28
N TYR A 638 -33.47 -1.92 -13.13
CA TYR A 638 -33.32 -3.21 -13.83
C TYR A 638 -33.13 -4.43 -12.94
N CYS A 639 -32.76 -4.24 -11.67
CA CYS A 639 -32.49 -5.30 -10.71
C CYS A 639 -33.10 -4.97 -9.34
N ASP A 640 -33.55 -5.99 -8.62
CA ASP A 640 -34.22 -5.86 -7.31
C ASP A 640 -33.20 -5.82 -6.15
N PRO A 641 -33.00 -4.69 -5.44
CA PRO A 641 -32.00 -4.60 -4.38
C PRO A 641 -32.34 -5.44 -3.15
N ASP A 642 -33.63 -5.72 -2.88
CA ASP A 642 -34.05 -6.48 -1.69
C ASP A 642 -33.67 -7.97 -1.79
N THR A 643 -33.26 -8.42 -2.99
CA THR A 643 -32.69 -9.75 -3.22
C THR A 643 -31.18 -9.83 -3.00
N ALA A 644 -30.48 -8.69 -2.90
CA ALA A 644 -29.02 -8.63 -2.84
C ALA A 644 -28.48 -8.57 -1.41
N LEU A 645 -27.31 -9.17 -1.18
CA LEU A 645 -26.58 -9.07 0.09
C LEU A 645 -25.82 -7.74 0.17
N THR A 646 -26.57 -6.64 0.26
CA THR A 646 -26.05 -5.26 0.23
C THR A 646 -25.09 -4.94 1.39
N THR A 647 -25.26 -5.62 2.52
CA THR A 647 -24.50 -5.50 3.78
C THR A 647 -23.23 -6.33 3.84
N LEU A 648 -23.00 -7.24 2.88
CA LEU A 648 -21.88 -8.19 2.89
C LEU A 648 -20.54 -7.45 2.80
N GLU A 649 -19.64 -7.65 3.76
CA GLU A 649 -18.30 -7.02 3.84
C GLU A 649 -17.16 -8.01 3.56
N PHE A 650 -17.36 -9.29 3.87
CA PHE A 650 -16.39 -10.38 3.75
C PHE A 650 -17.05 -11.61 3.13
N LEU A 651 -16.43 -12.18 2.09
CA LEU A 651 -16.82 -13.45 1.50
C LEU A 651 -15.58 -14.33 1.30
N ASP A 652 -15.67 -15.57 1.75
CA ASP A 652 -14.65 -16.59 1.50
C ASP A 652 -15.22 -17.74 0.67
N LEU A 653 -14.57 -18.01 -0.46
CA LEU A 653 -14.84 -19.08 -1.43
C LEU A 653 -13.56 -19.90 -1.71
N GLY A 654 -12.53 -19.80 -0.85
CA GLY A 654 -11.25 -20.46 -1.02
C GLY A 654 -11.34 -21.99 -0.93
N ASN A 655 -10.32 -22.68 -1.44
CA ASN A 655 -10.22 -24.15 -1.45
C ASN A 655 -11.49 -24.82 -2.00
N ASN A 656 -11.75 -24.60 -3.28
CA ASN A 656 -12.96 -25.06 -3.96
C ASN A 656 -12.59 -25.49 -5.40
N ASN A 657 -13.58 -25.90 -6.20
CA ASN A 657 -13.35 -26.31 -7.59
C ASN A 657 -13.90 -25.24 -8.58
N ILE A 658 -13.93 -23.96 -8.21
CA ILE A 658 -14.59 -22.93 -9.01
C ILE A 658 -13.78 -22.67 -10.28
N THR A 659 -14.41 -22.88 -11.44
CA THR A 659 -13.84 -22.61 -12.78
C THR A 659 -14.49 -21.41 -13.47
N TYR A 660 -15.63 -20.93 -12.98
CA TYR A 660 -16.37 -19.79 -13.56
C TYR A 660 -17.11 -18.99 -12.49
N ILE A 661 -17.11 -17.67 -12.64
CA ILE A 661 -17.88 -16.71 -11.84
C ILE A 661 -18.66 -15.85 -12.82
N ASP A 662 -19.98 -15.77 -12.65
CA ASP A 662 -20.81 -14.93 -13.50
C ASP A 662 -20.64 -13.44 -13.15
N PRO A 663 -20.51 -12.54 -14.15
CA PRO A 663 -20.53 -11.10 -13.95
C PRO A 663 -21.67 -10.58 -13.05
N HIS A 664 -22.84 -11.22 -13.07
CA HIS A 664 -24.01 -10.82 -12.29
C HIS A 664 -24.05 -11.41 -10.87
N ALA A 665 -23.04 -12.19 -10.45
CA ALA A 665 -23.01 -12.85 -9.15
C ALA A 665 -23.01 -11.89 -7.94
N PHE A 666 -22.56 -10.63 -8.12
CA PHE A 666 -22.29 -9.67 -7.03
C PHE A 666 -22.90 -8.27 -7.23
N ILE A 667 -23.88 -8.12 -8.13
CA ILE A 667 -24.57 -6.83 -8.35
C ILE A 667 -25.23 -6.36 -7.04
N PHE A 668 -25.14 -5.07 -6.71
CA PHE A 668 -25.58 -4.52 -5.42
C PHE A 668 -24.88 -5.05 -4.14
N CYS A 669 -23.82 -5.87 -4.21
CA CYS A 669 -22.96 -6.19 -3.05
C CYS A 669 -22.05 -5.00 -2.69
N LEU A 670 -22.66 -3.86 -2.32
CA LEU A 670 -21.99 -2.55 -2.26
C LEU A 670 -20.97 -2.43 -1.12
N ASN A 671 -21.09 -3.21 -0.06
CA ASN A 671 -20.18 -3.14 1.08
C ASN A 671 -19.02 -4.15 1.02
N LEU A 672 -18.93 -5.02 0.00
CA LEU A 672 -17.95 -6.10 -0.01
C LEU A 672 -16.52 -5.54 -0.09
N ARG A 673 -15.74 -5.73 0.99
CA ARG A 673 -14.36 -5.26 1.14
C ARG A 673 -13.33 -6.36 0.87
N THR A 674 -13.60 -7.58 1.32
CA THR A 674 -12.66 -8.70 1.24
C THR A 674 -13.29 -9.89 0.55
N LEU A 675 -12.61 -10.44 -0.44
CA LEU A 675 -13.01 -11.63 -1.18
C LEU A 675 -11.83 -12.61 -1.26
N TYR A 676 -12.01 -13.80 -0.68
CA TYR A 676 -11.11 -14.94 -0.87
C TYR A 676 -11.65 -15.86 -1.96
N LEU A 677 -10.79 -16.19 -2.91
CA LEU A 677 -11.01 -17.09 -4.06
C LEU A 677 -9.85 -18.07 -4.25
N ASN A 678 -8.89 -18.12 -3.33
CA ASN A 678 -7.67 -18.94 -3.37
C ASN A 678 -7.93 -20.44 -3.50
N GLU A 679 -6.92 -21.23 -3.87
CA GLU A 679 -6.97 -22.70 -3.94
C GLU A 679 -8.16 -23.20 -4.81
N ASN A 680 -8.43 -22.50 -5.92
CA ASN A 680 -9.50 -22.80 -6.87
C ASN A 680 -8.96 -23.21 -8.25
N ARG A 681 -9.83 -23.29 -9.28
CA ARG A 681 -9.47 -23.75 -10.63
C ARG A 681 -9.94 -22.78 -11.72
N LEU A 682 -9.85 -21.48 -11.45
CA LEU A 682 -10.41 -20.42 -12.30
C LEU A 682 -9.81 -20.39 -13.71
N PHE A 683 -8.55 -20.82 -13.89
CA PHE A 683 -7.82 -20.94 -15.16
C PHE A 683 -7.57 -19.64 -15.95
N SER A 684 -8.57 -18.78 -16.11
CA SER A 684 -8.46 -17.41 -16.63
C SER A 684 -9.46 -16.51 -15.91
N LEU A 685 -9.03 -15.33 -15.51
CA LEU A 685 -9.97 -14.28 -15.12
C LEU A 685 -10.69 -13.76 -16.37
N THR A 686 -11.89 -13.19 -16.22
CA THR A 686 -12.65 -12.56 -17.31
C THR A 686 -12.52 -11.03 -17.28
N ASN A 687 -12.98 -10.36 -18.34
CA ASN A 687 -13.10 -8.90 -18.36
C ASN A 687 -14.26 -8.47 -17.43
N SER A 688 -13.99 -7.55 -16.50
CA SER A 688 -14.90 -7.17 -15.41
C SER A 688 -15.47 -8.38 -14.65
N PHE A 689 -14.61 -9.31 -14.20
CA PHE A 689 -15.07 -10.54 -13.54
C PHE A 689 -15.81 -10.33 -12.19
N LEU A 690 -15.66 -9.14 -11.60
CA LEU A 690 -16.35 -8.71 -10.38
C LEU A 690 -16.95 -7.31 -10.58
N TYR A 691 -18.16 -7.10 -10.05
CA TYR A 691 -18.89 -5.83 -10.10
C TYR A 691 -19.09 -5.24 -8.69
N THR A 692 -18.02 -5.23 -7.90
CA THR A 692 -17.99 -4.87 -6.48
C THR A 692 -17.19 -3.58 -6.25
N PRO A 693 -17.84 -2.40 -6.32
CA PRO A 693 -17.13 -1.12 -6.46
C PRO A 693 -16.24 -0.75 -5.26
N ASN A 694 -16.56 -1.27 -4.06
CA ASN A 694 -15.86 -0.98 -2.81
C ASN A 694 -14.92 -2.12 -2.34
N LEU A 695 -14.60 -3.09 -3.21
CA LEU A 695 -13.68 -4.19 -2.90
C LEU A 695 -12.26 -3.66 -2.66
N GLN A 696 -11.63 -4.10 -1.57
CA GLN A 696 -10.34 -3.63 -1.06
C GLN A 696 -9.27 -4.74 -1.08
N ASN A 697 -9.61 -5.95 -0.63
CA ASN A 697 -8.68 -7.07 -0.55
C ASN A 697 -9.22 -8.25 -1.36
N LEU A 698 -8.37 -8.83 -2.21
CA LEU A 698 -8.78 -9.85 -3.17
C LEU A 698 -7.71 -10.94 -3.28
N TYR A 699 -7.99 -12.14 -2.75
CA TYR A 699 -7.04 -13.24 -2.69
C TYR A 699 -7.38 -14.28 -3.77
N ILE A 700 -6.50 -14.48 -4.75
CA ILE A 700 -6.69 -15.43 -5.85
C ILE A 700 -5.43 -16.30 -6.04
N TYR A 701 -4.71 -16.62 -4.95
CA TYR A 701 -3.53 -17.47 -5.01
C TYR A 701 -3.88 -18.96 -5.18
N ALA A 702 -2.98 -19.79 -5.72
CA ALA A 702 -3.23 -21.23 -5.92
C ALA A 702 -4.45 -21.54 -6.82
N CYS A 703 -4.78 -20.65 -7.78
CA CYS A 703 -6.00 -20.73 -8.61
C CYS A 703 -5.80 -21.25 -10.03
N ASN A 704 -4.58 -21.68 -10.37
CA ASN A 704 -4.15 -22.10 -11.70
C ASN A 704 -4.47 -21.06 -12.81
N VAL A 705 -4.49 -19.77 -12.47
CA VAL A 705 -4.73 -18.67 -13.44
C VAL A 705 -3.56 -18.59 -14.41
N THR A 706 -3.86 -18.41 -15.70
CA THR A 706 -2.86 -18.31 -16.79
C THR A 706 -2.70 -16.89 -17.34
N VAL A 707 -3.79 -16.10 -17.31
CA VAL A 707 -3.88 -14.75 -17.90
C VAL A 707 -4.77 -13.86 -17.03
N VAL A 708 -4.40 -12.58 -16.94
CA VAL A 708 -5.20 -11.50 -16.33
C VAL A 708 -5.59 -10.49 -17.42
N PRO A 709 -6.82 -10.54 -17.98
CA PRO A 709 -7.23 -9.65 -19.06
C PRO A 709 -7.23 -8.14 -18.72
N ASN A 710 -7.03 -7.33 -19.76
CA ASN A 710 -6.93 -5.86 -19.69
C ASN A 710 -8.02 -5.17 -18.86
N ASN A 711 -9.23 -5.73 -18.78
CA ASN A 711 -10.38 -5.08 -18.15
C ASN A 711 -10.86 -5.78 -16.86
N THR A 712 -10.08 -6.71 -16.30
CA THR A 712 -10.50 -7.55 -15.16
C THR A 712 -10.95 -6.76 -13.93
N PHE A 713 -10.19 -5.75 -13.48
CA PHE A 713 -10.48 -4.99 -12.25
C PHE A 713 -11.21 -3.64 -12.47
N VAL A 714 -11.78 -3.42 -13.66
CA VAL A 714 -12.32 -2.09 -14.06
C VAL A 714 -13.55 -1.66 -13.25
N CYS A 715 -14.30 -2.61 -12.68
CA CYS A 715 -15.43 -2.32 -11.79
C CYS A 715 -15.10 -2.47 -10.29
N THR A 716 -13.82 -2.63 -9.92
CA THR A 716 -13.35 -2.78 -8.53
C THR A 716 -12.24 -1.74 -8.20
N PRO A 717 -12.50 -0.42 -8.34
CA PRO A 717 -11.46 0.61 -8.28
C PRO A 717 -10.84 0.86 -6.89
N GLU A 718 -11.49 0.37 -5.83
CA GLU A 718 -11.08 0.58 -4.43
C GLU A 718 -10.02 -0.40 -3.92
N LEU A 719 -9.56 -1.35 -4.75
CA LEU A 719 -8.61 -2.39 -4.36
C LEU A 719 -7.31 -1.81 -3.79
N THR A 720 -6.95 -2.27 -2.59
CA THR A 720 -5.73 -1.95 -1.83
C THR A 720 -4.72 -3.10 -1.82
N TYR A 721 -5.19 -4.36 -1.82
CA TYR A 721 -4.38 -5.58 -1.81
C TYR A 721 -4.92 -6.59 -2.82
N ILE A 722 -4.04 -7.22 -3.59
CA ILE A 722 -4.38 -8.35 -4.48
C ILE A 722 -3.36 -9.47 -4.31
N ASP A 723 -3.81 -10.70 -4.07
CA ASP A 723 -2.98 -11.90 -4.17
C ASP A 723 -3.19 -12.60 -5.51
N LEU A 724 -2.11 -12.80 -6.25
CA LEU A 724 -2.05 -13.61 -7.46
C LEU A 724 -1.00 -14.74 -7.33
N GLY A 725 -0.48 -15.01 -6.14
CA GLY A 725 0.58 -15.99 -5.91
C GLY A 725 0.25 -17.43 -6.32
N ASP A 726 1.26 -18.29 -6.46
CA ASP A 726 1.10 -19.73 -6.76
C ASP A 726 0.13 -20.00 -7.94
N ASN A 727 0.27 -19.23 -9.01
CA ASN A 727 -0.53 -19.36 -10.23
C ASN A 727 0.36 -19.67 -11.43
N THR A 728 -0.25 -19.98 -12.57
CA THR A 728 0.46 -20.26 -13.82
C THR A 728 0.59 -19.03 -14.73
N ILE A 729 0.53 -17.81 -14.18
CA ILE A 729 0.53 -16.58 -14.99
C ILE A 729 1.86 -16.46 -15.72
N ARG A 730 1.79 -16.29 -17.03
CA ARG A 730 2.96 -16.10 -17.91
C ARG A 730 3.13 -14.63 -18.31
N ASN A 731 2.12 -14.02 -18.92
CA ASN A 731 2.17 -12.59 -19.26
C ASN A 731 1.33 -11.79 -18.26
N LEU A 732 1.94 -10.79 -17.62
CA LEU A 732 1.26 -9.87 -16.72
C LEU A 732 1.40 -8.45 -17.27
N SER A 733 0.36 -7.97 -17.95
CA SER A 733 0.31 -6.60 -18.49
C SER A 733 -0.14 -5.58 -17.44
N VAL A 734 0.18 -4.30 -17.68
CA VAL A 734 -0.15 -3.18 -16.79
C VAL A 734 -1.63 -2.79 -16.87
N THR A 735 -2.27 -3.09 -18.00
CA THR A 735 -3.65 -2.72 -18.35
C THR A 735 -4.71 -3.01 -17.29
N PRO A 736 -4.75 -4.16 -16.59
CA PRO A 736 -5.76 -4.44 -15.57
C PRO A 736 -5.64 -3.50 -14.36
N PHE A 737 -4.42 -3.05 -14.05
CA PHE A 737 -4.08 -2.32 -12.82
C PHE A 737 -4.19 -0.80 -12.97
N LEU A 738 -4.21 -0.25 -14.20
CA LEU A 738 -4.23 1.19 -14.48
C LEU A 738 -5.33 1.99 -13.75
N HIS A 739 -6.44 1.34 -13.41
CA HIS A 739 -7.58 1.95 -12.73
C HIS A 739 -7.46 1.94 -11.18
N LEU A 740 -6.56 1.13 -10.62
CA LEU A 740 -6.48 0.81 -9.19
C LEU A 740 -5.61 1.82 -8.42
N ARG A 741 -6.13 3.04 -8.30
CA ARG A 741 -5.45 4.19 -7.66
C ARG A 741 -5.18 4.04 -6.16
N LYS A 742 -5.77 3.03 -5.53
CA LYS A 742 -5.66 2.74 -4.09
C LYS A 742 -4.82 1.50 -3.79
N LEU A 743 -4.34 0.79 -4.81
CA LEU A 743 -3.47 -0.36 -4.65
C LEU A 743 -2.22 0.06 -3.85
N LYS A 744 -1.82 -0.79 -2.91
CA LYS A 744 -0.62 -0.61 -2.09
C LYS A 744 0.31 -1.80 -2.20
N GLU A 745 -0.25 -2.99 -2.41
CA GLU A 745 0.46 -4.25 -2.31
C GLU A 745 -0.13 -5.26 -3.31
N ILE A 746 0.73 -6.01 -3.99
CA ILE A 746 0.33 -7.09 -4.90
C ILE A 746 1.30 -8.28 -4.81
N ASN A 747 0.78 -9.42 -4.38
CA ASN A 747 1.59 -10.63 -4.19
C ASN A 747 1.62 -11.48 -5.47
N ILE A 748 2.82 -11.85 -5.93
CA ILE A 748 3.05 -12.54 -7.23
C ILE A 748 4.04 -13.72 -7.14
N PHE A 749 4.33 -14.21 -5.92
CA PHE A 749 5.19 -15.37 -5.67
C PHE A 749 4.73 -16.65 -6.42
N TYR A 750 5.63 -17.61 -6.64
CA TYR A 750 5.38 -18.90 -7.34
C TYR A 750 4.66 -18.84 -8.71
N ASN A 751 4.63 -17.70 -9.38
CA ASN A 751 4.15 -17.61 -10.77
C ASN A 751 5.23 -18.01 -11.80
N TYR A 752 4.85 -18.15 -13.07
CA TYR A 752 5.71 -18.61 -14.17
C TYR A 752 5.93 -17.52 -15.22
N LEU A 753 6.35 -16.33 -14.77
CA LEU A 753 6.30 -15.11 -15.56
C LEU A 753 7.31 -15.10 -16.72
N ILE A 754 6.87 -14.56 -17.85
CA ILE A 754 7.68 -14.28 -19.03
C ILE A 754 8.10 -12.81 -18.97
N CYS A 755 9.40 -12.59 -18.86
CA CYS A 755 10.06 -11.29 -19.00
C CYS A 755 9.91 -10.83 -20.45
N ASN A 756 8.89 -10.02 -20.68
CA ASN A 756 8.64 -9.34 -21.93
C ASN A 756 8.40 -7.84 -21.67
N CYS A 757 8.14 -7.08 -22.72
CA CYS A 757 7.89 -5.64 -22.60
C CYS A 757 6.57 -5.29 -21.90
N GLU A 758 5.61 -6.21 -21.81
CA GLU A 758 4.38 -6.03 -21.05
C GLU A 758 4.70 -6.05 -19.54
N LEU A 759 5.43 -7.09 -19.08
CA LEU A 759 5.85 -7.23 -17.69
C LEU A 759 6.78 -6.09 -17.23
N TYR A 760 7.68 -5.60 -18.10
CA TYR A 760 8.46 -4.39 -17.82
C TYR A 760 7.57 -3.16 -17.59
N ASN A 761 6.58 -2.92 -18.44
CA ASN A 761 5.65 -1.80 -18.26
C ASN A 761 4.85 -1.92 -16.95
N THR A 762 4.46 -3.15 -16.56
CA THR A 762 3.78 -3.44 -15.30
C THR A 762 4.66 -3.14 -14.08
N TRP A 763 5.91 -3.60 -14.09
CA TRP A 763 6.87 -3.37 -13.02
C TRP A 763 7.26 -1.89 -12.87
N VAL A 764 7.45 -1.18 -14.00
CA VAL A 764 7.65 0.29 -14.00
C VAL A 764 6.44 1.00 -13.40
N TRP A 765 5.22 0.51 -13.62
CA TRP A 765 4.00 1.06 -13.01
C TRP A 765 3.95 0.79 -11.50
N PHE A 766 4.23 -0.43 -11.03
CA PHE A 766 4.29 -0.74 -9.59
C PHE A 766 5.25 0.21 -8.84
N ASN A 767 6.49 0.32 -9.32
CA ASN A 767 7.48 1.22 -8.72
C ASN A 767 7.09 2.70 -8.81
N LYS A 768 6.46 3.15 -9.90
CA LYS A 768 6.00 4.54 -10.06
C LYS A 768 4.96 4.94 -9.01
N TYR A 769 4.15 3.99 -8.54
CA TYR A 769 3.09 4.23 -7.56
C TYR A 769 3.43 3.72 -6.14
N ASN A 770 4.68 3.29 -5.90
CA ASN A 770 5.14 2.66 -4.65
C ASN A 770 4.24 1.50 -4.21
N ILE A 771 3.83 0.66 -5.17
CA ILE A 771 3.17 -0.62 -4.87
C ILE A 771 4.24 -1.56 -4.34
N ASP A 772 4.01 -2.17 -3.18
CA ASP A 772 4.81 -3.28 -2.67
C ASP A 772 4.46 -4.54 -3.48
N TYR A 773 5.48 -5.29 -3.91
CA TYR A 773 5.28 -6.54 -4.64
C TYR A 773 6.35 -7.52 -4.19
N ASN A 774 5.93 -8.62 -3.57
CA ASN A 774 6.85 -9.66 -3.13
C ASN A 774 7.23 -10.54 -4.34
N PRO A 775 8.51 -10.51 -4.80
CA PRO A 775 8.94 -11.22 -6.00
C PRO A 775 9.69 -12.52 -5.68
N ASP A 776 10.02 -12.74 -4.41
CA ASP A 776 10.90 -13.82 -4.01
C ASP A 776 10.13 -15.14 -4.09
N ASN A 777 10.75 -16.10 -4.79
CA ASN A 777 10.19 -17.39 -5.22
C ASN A 777 9.22 -17.35 -6.43
N THR A 778 9.12 -16.26 -7.21
CA THR A 778 8.51 -16.34 -8.55
C THR A 778 9.45 -17.04 -9.54
N HIS A 779 8.93 -17.94 -10.39
CA HIS A 779 9.67 -18.58 -11.48
C HIS A 779 9.60 -17.75 -12.76
N PHE A 780 10.65 -17.80 -13.59
CA PHE A 780 10.72 -17.05 -14.85
C PHE A 780 11.10 -17.94 -16.03
N TYR A 781 10.37 -17.83 -17.15
CA TYR A 781 10.60 -18.64 -18.35
C TYR A 781 11.51 -17.93 -19.37
N PRO A 782 12.71 -18.47 -19.71
CA PRO A 782 13.55 -17.92 -20.77
C PRO A 782 12.82 -17.91 -22.13
N THR A 783 12.65 -16.72 -22.70
CA THR A 783 12.43 -16.55 -24.14
C THR A 783 13.79 -16.39 -24.85
N PRO A 784 13.85 -16.43 -26.20
CA PRO A 784 15.11 -16.26 -26.94
C PRO A 784 15.87 -14.95 -26.68
N LEU A 785 15.27 -13.97 -25.99
CA LEU A 785 15.97 -12.87 -25.34
C LEU A 785 15.53 -12.71 -23.87
N LEU A 786 16.17 -13.50 -22.99
CA LEU A 786 16.41 -13.23 -21.57
C LEU A 786 15.20 -13.27 -20.61
N CYS A 787 14.97 -14.45 -20.03
CA CYS A 787 14.78 -14.57 -18.57
C CYS A 787 15.80 -15.56 -18.04
N ASP A 788 16.64 -15.16 -17.09
CA ASP A 788 17.51 -16.11 -16.42
C ASP A 788 17.61 -15.69 -14.95
N ASN A 789 16.94 -16.43 -14.07
CA ASN A 789 17.06 -16.59 -12.62
C ASN A 789 17.47 -15.42 -11.66
N LYS A 790 17.34 -14.15 -12.05
CA LYS A 790 17.76 -13.00 -11.22
C LYS A 790 16.62 -12.01 -10.98
N SER A 791 16.76 -11.16 -9.95
CA SER A 791 15.70 -10.28 -9.43
C SER A 791 14.94 -9.54 -10.55
N ILE A 792 13.60 -9.55 -10.46
CA ILE A 792 12.67 -8.97 -11.44
C ILE A 792 13.14 -7.62 -11.97
N GLU A 793 13.57 -6.75 -11.06
CA GLU A 793 14.00 -5.38 -11.35
C GLU A 793 14.94 -5.28 -12.55
N THR A 794 15.91 -6.20 -12.64
CA THR A 794 17.04 -6.05 -13.55
C THR A 794 16.91 -6.86 -14.84
N VAL A 795 16.18 -7.99 -14.80
CA VAL A 795 15.84 -8.71 -16.05
C VAL A 795 14.93 -7.84 -16.90
N LEU A 796 13.93 -7.19 -16.27
CA LEU A 796 13.00 -6.30 -16.96
C LEU A 796 13.68 -5.03 -17.51
N PHE A 797 14.64 -4.46 -16.79
CA PHE A 797 15.36 -3.25 -17.19
C PHE A 797 16.23 -3.40 -18.47
N ASN A 798 16.50 -4.63 -18.90
CA ASN A 798 17.38 -4.93 -20.04
C ASN A 798 16.66 -5.43 -21.30
N LEU A 799 15.34 -5.63 -21.23
CA LEU A 799 14.53 -5.82 -22.43
C LEU A 799 14.57 -4.52 -23.26
N LYS A 800 15.10 -4.62 -24.49
CA LYS A 800 15.13 -3.51 -25.47
C LYS A 800 13.74 -3.26 -26.05
N CYS A 801 12.84 -2.77 -25.19
CA CYS A 801 11.48 -2.42 -25.53
C CYS A 801 11.46 -1.16 -26.39
N HIS A 802 11.52 -1.35 -27.71
CA HIS A 802 11.04 -0.35 -28.64
C HIS A 802 9.60 0.06 -28.27
N LYS A 803 9.23 1.31 -28.56
CA LYS A 803 7.91 1.89 -28.28
C LYS A 803 6.85 1.35 -29.27
N THR A 804 6.68 0.03 -29.32
CA THR A 804 5.69 -0.67 -30.16
C THR A 804 4.36 -0.81 -29.43
N HIS A 805 3.28 -0.41 -30.09
CA HIS A 805 1.94 -0.30 -29.52
C HIS A 805 1.41 -1.61 -28.89
N VAL A 806 1.07 -1.57 -27.60
CA VAL A 806 0.18 -2.54 -26.94
C VAL A 806 -0.87 -1.78 -26.13
N TYR A 807 -1.82 -1.16 -26.83
CA TYR A 807 -3.05 -0.60 -26.26
C TYR A 807 -4.17 -0.74 -27.29
N SER A 808 -4.92 -1.84 -27.22
CA SER A 808 -6.11 -2.07 -28.04
C SER A 808 -7.23 -2.69 -27.20
N ASN A 809 -8.38 -2.01 -27.23
CA ASN A 809 -9.73 -2.46 -26.84
C ASN A 809 -10.23 -2.08 -25.42
N GLN A 810 -10.47 -0.77 -25.25
CA GLN A 810 -11.66 -0.26 -24.54
C GLN A 810 -12.37 0.81 -25.39
N ASP A 811 -13.26 0.38 -26.28
CA ASP A 811 -13.96 1.22 -27.27
C ASP A 811 -15.07 2.13 -26.71
N LYS A 812 -14.83 2.69 -25.52
CA LYS A 812 -15.52 3.86 -24.97
C LYS A 812 -14.56 4.95 -24.48
N ASN A 813 -13.31 4.60 -24.17
CA ASN A 813 -12.24 5.58 -23.97
C ASN A 813 -11.53 5.91 -25.28
N VAL A 814 -11.54 5.02 -26.29
CA VAL A 814 -10.97 5.28 -27.63
C VAL A 814 -11.52 6.55 -28.29
N ALA A 815 -12.78 6.93 -28.03
CA ALA A 815 -13.31 8.23 -28.45
C ALA A 815 -12.57 9.39 -27.77
N ALA A 816 -12.61 9.46 -26.43
CA ALA A 816 -11.97 10.52 -25.65
C ALA A 816 -10.43 10.56 -25.79
N GLU A 817 -9.79 9.42 -26.05
CA GLU A 817 -8.34 9.30 -26.21
C GLU A 817 -7.89 9.60 -27.65
N ASN A 818 -8.69 9.27 -28.68
CA ASN A 818 -8.49 9.83 -30.01
C ASN A 818 -8.80 11.34 -30.01
N ASP A 819 -9.84 11.81 -29.34
CA ASP A 819 -10.13 13.25 -29.20
C ASP A 819 -8.97 13.97 -28.50
N PHE A 820 -8.43 13.40 -27.41
CA PHE A 820 -7.24 13.93 -26.73
C PHE A 820 -5.99 13.90 -27.64
N ARG A 821 -5.77 12.82 -28.39
CA ARG A 821 -4.62 12.72 -29.31
C ARG A 821 -4.77 13.68 -30.49
N ILE A 822 -5.95 13.81 -31.07
CA ILE A 822 -6.29 14.78 -32.11
C ILE A 822 -6.13 16.21 -31.58
N PHE A 823 -6.54 16.44 -30.34
CA PHE A 823 -6.35 17.73 -29.67
C PHE A 823 -4.86 18.05 -29.54
N LYS A 824 -4.05 17.13 -28.98
CA LYS A 824 -2.60 17.30 -28.81
C LYS A 824 -1.82 17.37 -30.12
N GLN A 825 -2.22 16.61 -31.13
CA GLN A 825 -1.50 16.41 -32.39
C GLN A 825 -1.93 17.39 -33.49
N TYR A 826 -3.11 18.02 -33.38
CA TYR A 826 -3.62 19.00 -34.36
C TYR A 826 -4.19 20.27 -33.73
N ILE A 827 -5.14 20.21 -32.79
CA ILE A 827 -5.89 21.40 -32.32
C ILE A 827 -5.00 22.37 -31.53
N GLU A 828 -4.27 21.86 -30.53
CA GLU A 828 -3.29 22.60 -29.73
C GLU A 828 -2.18 23.21 -30.62
N PRO A 829 -1.51 22.44 -31.52
CA PRO A 829 -0.64 23.00 -32.56
C PRO A 829 -1.24 24.18 -33.32
N ILE A 830 -2.45 24.01 -33.89
CA ILE A 830 -3.11 25.03 -34.71
C ILE A 830 -3.36 26.30 -33.91
N ILE A 831 -3.86 26.18 -32.68
CA ILE A 831 -4.13 27.34 -31.81
C ILE A 831 -2.82 28.06 -31.43
N LEU A 832 -1.75 27.33 -31.11
CA LEU A 832 -0.45 27.95 -30.80
C LEU A 832 0.20 28.62 -32.02
N ILE A 833 0.01 28.06 -33.23
CA ILE A 833 0.43 28.68 -34.50
C ILE A 833 -0.37 29.96 -34.79
N ILE A 834 -1.69 29.96 -34.56
CA ILE A 834 -2.52 31.16 -34.67
C ILE A 834 -2.05 32.25 -33.69
N ILE A 835 -1.74 31.88 -32.45
CA ILE A 835 -1.20 32.79 -31.43
C ILE A 835 0.16 33.37 -31.86
N LEU A 836 1.06 32.53 -32.39
CA LEU A 836 2.35 32.96 -32.94
C LEU A 836 2.17 33.97 -34.08
N ILE A 837 1.39 33.63 -35.11
CA ILE A 837 1.22 34.45 -36.31
C ILE A 837 0.56 35.80 -35.96
N LEU A 838 -0.55 35.79 -35.20
CA LEU A 838 -1.22 37.03 -34.79
C LEU A 838 -0.34 37.86 -33.87
N GLY A 839 0.37 37.23 -32.92
CA GLY A 839 1.27 37.93 -32.00
C GLY A 839 2.43 38.62 -32.72
N LEU A 840 3.06 37.94 -33.69
CA LEU A 840 4.15 38.51 -34.49
C LEU A 840 3.64 39.61 -35.43
N LEU A 841 2.50 39.43 -36.09
CA LEU A 841 1.90 40.47 -36.94
C LEU A 841 1.52 41.72 -36.14
N CYS A 842 0.85 41.56 -34.99
CA CYS A 842 0.41 42.67 -34.16
C CYS A 842 1.59 43.44 -33.53
N ASN A 843 2.61 42.76 -33.00
CA ASN A 843 3.79 43.43 -32.45
C ASN A 843 4.72 43.98 -33.53
N GLY A 844 4.91 43.25 -34.63
CA GLY A 844 5.71 43.70 -35.77
C GLY A 844 5.14 44.96 -36.42
N PHE A 845 3.81 45.05 -36.58
CA PHE A 845 3.14 46.24 -37.11
C PHE A 845 3.19 47.43 -36.13
N LEU A 846 3.03 47.17 -34.82
CA LEU A 846 3.23 48.19 -33.77
C LEU A 846 4.66 48.72 -33.79
N LEU A 847 5.67 47.85 -33.87
CA LEU A 847 7.09 48.19 -33.93
C LEU A 847 7.40 48.97 -35.22
N TYR A 848 6.93 48.49 -36.38
CA TYR A 848 7.10 49.15 -37.68
C TYR A 848 6.56 50.59 -37.66
N ILE A 849 5.32 50.82 -37.22
CA ILE A 849 4.76 52.18 -37.12
C ILE A 849 5.52 53.01 -36.08
N SER A 850 5.90 52.42 -34.95
CA SER A 850 6.61 53.13 -33.88
C SER A 850 8.03 53.56 -34.27
N LEU A 851 8.69 52.83 -35.17
CA LEU A 851 10.00 53.20 -35.73
C LEU A 851 9.87 54.12 -36.95
N ARG A 852 8.91 53.86 -37.86
CA ARG A 852 8.72 54.64 -39.09
C ARG A 852 8.40 56.11 -38.81
N TYR A 853 7.46 56.38 -37.93
CA TYR A 853 7.00 57.76 -37.65
C TYR A 853 7.77 58.38 -36.48
N SER A 854 8.41 59.53 -36.72
CA SER A 854 9.09 60.32 -35.68
C SER A 854 8.15 60.73 -34.54
N GLU A 855 6.88 60.99 -34.84
CA GLU A 855 5.83 61.29 -33.87
C GLU A 855 5.56 60.20 -32.82
N MET A 856 5.97 58.96 -33.10
CA MET A 856 5.89 57.82 -32.17
C MET A 856 7.19 57.61 -31.39
N ARG A 857 8.33 58.13 -31.86
CA ARG A 857 9.67 57.97 -31.24
C ARG A 857 9.92 58.97 -30.11
N THR A 858 9.03 59.00 -29.11
CA THR A 858 9.19 59.81 -27.88
C THR A 858 9.80 58.98 -26.75
N LYS A 859 10.45 59.62 -25.76
CA LYS A 859 10.95 58.96 -24.53
C LYS A 859 9.84 58.12 -23.84
N GLN A 860 8.63 58.67 -23.79
CA GLN A 860 7.42 58.09 -23.19
C GLN A 860 6.87 56.85 -23.94
N ASN A 861 7.30 56.64 -25.18
CA ASN A 861 6.93 55.48 -25.99
C ASN A 861 8.07 54.44 -26.09
N THR A 862 9.26 54.72 -25.56
CA THR A 862 10.39 53.76 -25.61
C THR A 862 10.07 52.48 -24.82
N CYS A 863 9.34 52.59 -23.70
CA CYS A 863 8.80 51.43 -22.96
C CYS A 863 7.83 50.57 -23.80
N ILE A 864 7.09 51.17 -24.75
CA ILE A 864 6.16 50.43 -25.64
C ILE A 864 6.95 49.66 -26.72
N ILE A 865 8.00 50.27 -27.27
CA ILE A 865 8.92 49.63 -28.24
C ILE A 865 9.68 48.47 -27.58
N HIS A 866 10.11 48.64 -26.33
CA HIS A 866 10.74 47.56 -25.56
C HIS A 866 9.75 46.42 -25.25
N LEU A 867 8.53 46.72 -24.81
CA LEU A 867 7.50 45.71 -24.56
C LEU A 867 7.18 44.87 -25.81
N SER A 868 6.99 45.49 -26.98
CA SER A 868 6.72 44.74 -28.22
C SER A 868 7.91 43.90 -28.69
N LEU A 869 9.15 44.31 -28.40
CA LEU A 869 10.35 43.52 -28.66
C LEU A 869 10.43 42.29 -27.73
N VAL A 870 10.14 42.44 -26.43
CA VAL A 870 10.09 41.34 -25.47
C VAL A 870 8.99 40.33 -25.83
N ASP A 871 7.80 40.82 -26.21
CA ASP A 871 6.69 39.98 -26.68
C ASP A 871 7.07 39.17 -27.93
N ILE A 872 7.77 39.78 -28.91
CA ILE A 872 8.29 39.06 -30.09
C ILE A 872 9.30 37.97 -29.69
N ILE A 873 10.25 38.26 -28.80
CA ILE A 873 11.26 37.28 -28.35
C ILE A 873 10.59 36.13 -27.59
N ASN A 874 9.61 36.42 -26.73
CA ASN A 874 8.85 35.40 -25.99
C ASN A 874 8.07 34.47 -26.93
N LEU A 875 7.47 35.01 -28.00
CA LEU A 875 6.76 34.24 -29.02
C LEU A 875 7.70 33.40 -29.91
N LEU A 876 8.88 33.91 -30.28
CA LEU A 876 9.83 33.15 -31.11
C LEU A 876 10.57 32.06 -30.33
N LEU A 877 11.00 32.35 -29.10
CA LEU A 877 11.83 31.43 -28.31
C LEU A 877 10.98 30.49 -27.43
N ASN A 878 10.21 31.05 -26.50
CA ASN A 878 9.62 30.26 -25.42
C ASN A 878 8.38 29.49 -25.87
N LEU A 879 7.54 30.05 -26.74
CA LEU A 879 6.35 29.37 -27.27
C LEU A 879 6.75 28.13 -28.10
N MET A 880 7.77 28.26 -28.95
CA MET A 880 8.29 27.17 -29.79
C MET A 880 8.98 26.07 -28.98
N LEU A 881 9.87 26.42 -28.03
CA LEU A 881 10.52 25.43 -27.18
C LEU A 881 9.56 24.74 -26.18
N SER A 882 8.54 25.46 -25.70
CA SER A 882 7.50 24.85 -24.85
C SER A 882 6.61 23.89 -25.64
N TYR A 883 6.29 24.21 -26.90
CA TYR A 883 5.59 23.30 -27.80
C TYR A 883 6.42 22.03 -28.09
N TRP A 884 7.74 22.18 -28.26
CA TRP A 884 8.68 21.07 -28.44
C TRP A 884 8.74 20.12 -27.23
N ASP A 885 8.79 20.64 -25.99
CA ASP A 885 8.75 19.84 -24.75
C ASP A 885 7.40 19.12 -24.54
N VAL A 886 6.30 19.73 -25.00
CA VAL A 886 4.95 19.15 -24.92
C VAL A 886 4.73 18.02 -25.92
N LEU A 887 5.21 18.17 -27.16
CA LEU A 887 5.12 17.11 -28.18
C LEU A 887 6.02 15.93 -27.86
N ASN A 888 7.30 16.19 -27.56
CA ASN A 888 8.28 15.13 -27.47
C ASN A 888 8.16 14.34 -26.15
N ILE A 889 8.53 13.06 -26.23
CA ILE A 889 8.59 12.16 -25.08
C ILE A 889 9.91 12.38 -24.30
N SER A 890 10.94 12.85 -25.01
CA SER A 890 12.31 13.04 -24.55
C SER A 890 12.80 14.46 -24.86
N TRP A 891 13.42 15.14 -23.89
CA TRP A 891 14.13 16.40 -24.11
C TRP A 891 15.55 16.12 -24.59
N GLU A 892 15.70 16.01 -25.91
CA GLU A 892 16.95 15.60 -26.56
C GLU A 892 17.99 16.73 -26.70
N LEU A 893 17.61 17.97 -26.40
CA LEU A 893 18.51 19.14 -26.46
C LEU A 893 19.49 19.23 -25.27
N GLY A 894 19.48 18.24 -24.36
CA GLY A 894 20.39 18.16 -23.21
C GLY A 894 20.04 19.09 -22.03
N GLU A 895 20.66 18.80 -20.88
CA GLU A 895 20.35 19.45 -19.60
C GLU A 895 20.65 20.96 -19.61
N THR A 896 21.77 21.38 -20.21
CA THR A 896 22.15 22.80 -20.35
C THR A 896 21.08 23.59 -21.10
N THR A 897 20.54 23.05 -22.19
CA THR A 897 19.48 23.71 -22.97
C THR A 897 18.15 23.72 -22.21
N CYS A 898 17.85 22.67 -21.42
CA CYS A 898 16.69 22.68 -20.51
C CYS A 898 16.79 23.81 -19.47
N LYS A 899 17.95 23.94 -18.83
CA LYS A 899 18.24 25.00 -17.87
C LYS A 899 18.13 26.39 -18.48
N ILE A 900 18.68 26.59 -19.68
CA ILE A 900 18.55 27.84 -20.44
C ILE A 900 17.08 28.13 -20.78
N PHE A 901 16.33 27.15 -21.27
CA PHE A 901 14.92 27.31 -21.67
C PHE A 901 13.98 27.63 -20.49
N ILE A 902 14.09 26.92 -19.38
CA ILE A 902 13.28 27.21 -18.18
C ILE A 902 13.62 28.62 -17.66
N THR A 903 14.90 29.00 -17.65
CA THR A 903 15.34 30.33 -17.22
C THR A 903 14.93 31.44 -18.19
N SER A 904 15.01 31.24 -19.50
CA SER A 904 14.61 32.24 -20.52
C SER A 904 13.11 32.52 -20.48
N LYS A 905 12.30 31.50 -20.16
CA LYS A 905 10.86 31.66 -19.95
C LYS A 905 10.58 32.61 -18.78
N ASP A 906 11.18 32.37 -17.62
CA ASP A 906 10.94 33.19 -16.44
C ASP A 906 11.51 34.61 -16.59
N ILE A 907 12.67 34.78 -17.26
CA ILE A 907 13.24 36.11 -17.56
C ILE A 907 12.30 36.92 -18.46
N LEU A 908 11.80 36.33 -19.56
CA LEU A 908 10.97 37.06 -20.52
C LEU A 908 9.57 37.36 -19.98
N VAL A 909 9.02 36.49 -19.12
CA VAL A 909 7.82 36.79 -18.33
C VAL A 909 8.07 38.00 -17.42
N GLY A 910 9.13 37.96 -16.61
CA GLY A 910 9.51 39.07 -15.74
C GLY A 910 9.68 40.39 -16.50
N ALA A 911 10.30 40.33 -17.69
CA ALA A 911 10.50 41.51 -18.53
C ALA A 911 9.16 42.11 -18.99
N THR A 912 8.21 41.29 -19.47
CA THR A 912 6.86 41.75 -19.82
C THR A 912 6.11 42.32 -18.60
N VAL A 913 6.17 41.65 -17.44
CA VAL A 913 5.53 42.12 -16.20
C VAL A 913 6.07 43.50 -15.79
N PHE A 914 7.39 43.62 -15.63
CA PHE A 914 8.01 44.85 -15.12
C PHE A 914 7.97 46.01 -16.12
N SER A 915 7.81 45.75 -17.43
CA SER A 915 7.49 46.78 -18.42
C SER A 915 6.12 47.41 -18.19
N VAL A 916 5.09 46.63 -17.84
CA VAL A 916 3.75 47.15 -17.51
C VAL A 916 3.76 47.94 -16.18
N VAL A 917 4.52 47.46 -15.18
CA VAL A 917 4.75 48.19 -13.93
C VAL A 917 5.46 49.53 -14.20
N SER A 918 6.54 49.52 -14.99
CA SER A 918 7.33 50.71 -15.30
C SER A 918 6.54 51.75 -16.09
N LEU A 919 5.76 51.32 -17.10
CA LEU A 919 4.86 52.20 -17.85
C LEU A 919 3.80 52.87 -16.96
N SER A 920 3.36 52.18 -15.90
CA SER A 920 2.42 52.71 -14.92
C SER A 920 3.08 53.70 -13.95
N LEU A 921 4.31 53.40 -13.53
CA LEU A 921 5.12 54.21 -12.63
C LEU A 921 5.61 55.51 -13.29
N GLU A 922 6.14 55.44 -14.52
CA GLU A 922 6.56 56.59 -15.33
C GLU A 922 5.41 57.61 -15.49
N ARG A 923 4.20 57.12 -15.76
CA ARG A 923 2.99 57.95 -15.87
C ARG A 923 2.57 58.58 -14.54
N ALA A 924 2.73 57.87 -13.43
CA ALA A 924 2.40 58.39 -12.11
C ALA A 924 3.41 59.46 -11.65
N ILE A 925 4.70 59.28 -11.95
CA ILE A 925 5.76 60.28 -11.73
C ILE A 925 5.49 61.54 -12.58
N ALA A 926 5.20 61.37 -13.88
CA ALA A 926 4.87 62.48 -14.76
C ALA A 926 3.60 63.23 -14.31
N ALA A 927 2.56 62.53 -13.84
CA ALA A 927 1.36 63.15 -13.30
C ALA A 927 1.64 63.98 -12.03
N ARG A 928 2.58 63.55 -11.18
CA ARG A 928 3.04 64.30 -10.00
C ARG A 928 3.81 65.55 -10.38
N SER A 929 4.72 65.47 -11.36
CA SER A 929 5.53 66.63 -11.79
C SER A 929 4.69 67.78 -12.36
N PHE A 930 3.52 67.50 -12.93
CA PHE A 930 2.58 68.53 -13.40
C PHE A 930 1.93 69.38 -12.29
N ILE A 931 2.09 69.04 -11.01
CA ILE A 931 1.55 69.83 -9.88
C ILE A 931 2.60 70.81 -9.32
N ASN A 932 3.88 70.44 -9.31
CA ASN A 932 4.96 71.23 -8.70
C ASN A 932 5.49 72.33 -9.65
N LEU A 933 4.59 73.21 -10.12
CA LEU A 933 4.94 74.38 -10.92
C LEU A 933 5.40 75.57 -10.06
N LYS A 934 6.50 75.37 -9.31
CA LYS A 934 7.37 76.46 -8.80
C LYS A 934 8.76 75.92 -8.45
N ASN A 935 9.77 76.65 -8.90
CA ASN A 935 11.19 76.57 -8.51
C ASN A 935 11.86 75.18 -8.54
N SER A 936 12.32 74.74 -9.71
CA SER A 936 13.76 74.53 -9.95
C SER A 936 14.03 74.03 -11.38
N CYS A 937 15.19 74.41 -11.93
CA CYS A 937 15.78 73.72 -13.08
C CYS A 937 16.43 72.40 -12.61
N VAL A 938 15.60 71.38 -12.33
CA VAL A 938 16.10 70.01 -12.10
C VAL A 938 16.18 69.31 -13.45
N SER A 939 17.41 69.14 -13.95
CA SER A 939 17.71 68.32 -15.13
C SER A 939 17.39 66.84 -14.88
N ASP A 940 17.10 66.13 -15.96
CA ASP A 940 17.07 64.66 -16.04
C ASP A 940 16.30 63.92 -14.93
N ILE A 941 14.97 64.03 -15.01
CA ILE A 941 14.10 62.90 -14.63
C ILE A 941 14.64 61.65 -15.33
N GLN A 942 14.94 60.61 -14.54
CA GLN A 942 15.70 59.41 -14.93
C GLN A 942 15.44 58.97 -16.38
N PRO A 943 16.48 58.88 -17.24
CA PRO A 943 16.28 58.51 -18.63
C PRO A 943 15.68 57.11 -18.73
N THR A 944 14.77 56.90 -19.67
CA THR A 944 13.98 55.67 -19.84
C THR A 944 14.84 54.39 -19.98
N THR A 945 16.11 54.55 -20.36
CA THR A 945 17.14 53.50 -20.34
C THR A 945 17.37 52.88 -18.96
N TRP A 946 17.31 53.65 -17.87
CA TRP A 946 17.42 53.12 -16.50
C TRP A 946 16.23 52.23 -16.12
N PHE A 947 15.00 52.58 -16.54
CA PHE A 947 13.84 51.70 -16.34
C PHE A 947 14.01 50.39 -17.11
N ILE A 948 14.43 50.45 -18.38
CA ILE A 948 14.68 49.26 -19.21
C ILE A 948 15.80 48.39 -18.61
N LEU A 949 16.88 48.99 -18.08
CA LEU A 949 17.94 48.29 -17.39
C LEU A 949 17.43 47.60 -16.11
N MET A 950 16.66 48.31 -15.28
CA MET A 950 16.08 47.77 -14.04
C MET A 950 15.08 46.63 -14.31
N ILE A 951 14.31 46.70 -15.39
CA ILE A 951 13.43 45.61 -15.85
C ILE A 951 14.25 44.34 -16.09
N TRP A 952 15.30 44.40 -16.92
CA TRP A 952 16.13 43.24 -17.24
C TRP A 952 16.89 42.71 -16.02
N VAL A 953 17.50 43.57 -15.21
CA VAL A 953 18.22 43.17 -13.99
C VAL A 953 17.28 42.46 -13.01
N SER A 954 16.09 43.01 -12.75
CA SER A 954 15.10 42.38 -11.87
C SER A 954 14.66 41.01 -12.39
N SER A 955 14.38 40.92 -13.68
CA SER A 955 13.94 39.67 -14.33
C SER A 955 15.00 38.58 -14.26
N ILE A 956 16.27 38.93 -14.47
CA ILE A 956 17.40 37.99 -14.38
C ILE A 956 17.59 37.51 -12.95
N VAL A 957 17.63 38.42 -11.96
CA VAL A 957 17.84 38.08 -10.54
C VAL A 957 16.73 37.17 -10.01
N ILE A 958 15.47 37.43 -10.36
CA ILE A 958 14.31 36.63 -9.92
C ILE A 958 14.29 35.25 -10.60
N SER A 959 14.87 35.12 -11.79
CA SER A 959 14.93 33.86 -12.56
C SER A 959 16.17 33.01 -12.29
N LEU A 960 17.24 33.55 -11.68
CA LEU A 960 18.44 32.78 -11.32
C LEU A 960 18.16 31.42 -10.63
N PRO A 961 17.20 31.31 -9.68
CA PRO A 961 16.91 30.02 -9.05
C PRO A 961 16.36 28.97 -10.02
N ALA A 962 15.67 29.37 -11.09
CA ALA A 962 15.12 28.46 -12.08
C ALA A 962 16.23 27.67 -12.82
N TYR A 963 17.43 28.27 -13.00
CA TYR A 963 18.59 27.65 -13.62
C TYR A 963 19.19 26.50 -12.78
N PHE A 964 19.31 26.68 -11.46
CA PHE A 964 19.99 25.72 -10.59
C PHE A 964 19.16 24.46 -10.30
N PHE A 965 17.83 24.55 -10.38
CA PHE A 965 16.90 23.48 -9.99
C PHE A 965 16.08 22.90 -11.14
N SER A 966 16.37 23.29 -12.39
CA SER A 966 15.88 22.59 -13.59
C SER A 966 16.79 21.43 -13.97
N THR A 967 16.20 20.35 -14.48
CA THR A 967 16.86 19.07 -14.80
C THR A 967 16.10 18.38 -15.93
N VAL A 968 16.80 17.54 -16.69
CA VAL A 968 16.14 16.55 -17.56
C VAL A 968 15.91 15.27 -16.75
N ARG A 969 14.82 14.55 -17.03
CA ARG A 969 14.60 13.15 -16.62
C ARG A 969 14.02 12.34 -17.77
N LEU A 970 12.92 12.83 -18.31
CA LEU A 970 12.40 12.47 -19.63
C LEU A 970 12.16 13.77 -20.41
N ARG A 971 11.31 14.64 -19.86
CA ARG A 971 11.11 16.04 -20.25
C ARG A 971 11.97 17.01 -19.46
N CYS A 972 11.96 18.28 -19.85
CA CYS A 972 12.61 19.37 -19.13
C CYS A 972 11.75 19.85 -17.95
N LEU A 973 12.20 19.61 -16.72
CA LEU A 973 11.39 19.78 -15.51
C LEU A 973 12.17 20.45 -14.37
N SER A 974 11.45 21.13 -13.46
CA SER A 974 12.01 21.58 -12.18
C SER A 974 11.95 20.46 -11.13
N ASN A 975 12.89 20.43 -10.19
CA ASN A 975 12.93 19.38 -9.17
C ASN A 975 11.68 19.36 -8.28
N ALA A 976 11.12 18.17 -8.01
CA ALA A 976 9.79 17.99 -7.41
C ALA A 976 9.64 18.62 -6.01
N GLU A 977 10.62 18.44 -5.15
CA GLU A 977 10.64 18.96 -3.77
C GLU A 977 10.76 20.51 -3.73
N TYR A 978 11.24 21.10 -4.83
CA TYR A 978 11.45 22.53 -4.98
C TYR A 978 10.24 23.25 -5.61
N ILE A 979 9.51 22.58 -6.52
CA ILE A 979 8.36 23.11 -7.28
C ILE A 979 7.38 23.93 -6.43
N ARG A 980 6.92 23.39 -5.28
CA ARG A 980 5.86 24.04 -4.48
C ARG A 980 6.28 25.42 -3.95
N ARG A 981 7.55 25.59 -3.57
CA ARG A 981 8.07 26.87 -3.07
C ARG A 981 8.23 27.89 -4.19
N VAL A 982 8.66 27.44 -5.37
CA VAL A 982 8.83 28.28 -6.57
C VAL A 982 7.50 28.86 -7.04
N TRP A 983 6.49 28.04 -7.25
CA TRP A 983 5.24 28.52 -7.87
C TRP A 983 4.47 29.48 -6.95
N LEU A 984 4.56 29.32 -5.64
CA LEU A 984 4.08 30.30 -4.65
C LEU A 984 4.86 31.63 -4.76
N PHE A 985 6.19 31.58 -4.80
CA PHE A 985 7.04 32.77 -4.96
C PHE A 985 6.77 33.51 -6.29
N GLN A 986 6.68 32.77 -7.40
CA GLN A 986 6.36 33.33 -8.72
C GLN A 986 4.97 33.96 -8.77
N LEU A 987 3.96 33.35 -8.14
CA LEU A 987 2.61 33.95 -8.04
C LEU A 987 2.64 35.29 -7.29
N MET A 988 3.41 35.39 -6.20
CA MET A 988 3.57 36.65 -5.48
C MET A 988 4.31 37.72 -6.30
N VAL A 989 5.42 37.34 -6.95
CA VAL A 989 6.34 38.28 -7.60
C VAL A 989 5.90 38.69 -9.00
N TYR A 990 5.26 37.82 -9.78
CA TYR A 990 4.81 38.12 -11.15
C TYR A 990 3.33 38.46 -11.27
N CYS A 991 2.47 38.12 -10.29
CA CYS A 991 1.05 38.48 -10.34
C CYS A 991 0.66 39.45 -9.21
N ILE A 992 0.80 39.06 -7.94
CA ILE A 992 0.19 39.80 -6.82
C ILE A 992 0.85 41.18 -6.61
N LEU A 993 2.16 41.23 -6.41
CA LEU A 993 2.88 42.48 -6.14
C LEU A 993 2.81 43.46 -7.34
N PRO A 994 3.03 43.04 -8.60
CA PRO A 994 2.84 43.90 -9.78
C PRO A 994 1.42 44.46 -9.89
N THR A 995 0.39 43.63 -9.62
CA THR A 995 -1.01 44.05 -9.65
C THR A 995 -1.27 45.17 -8.65
N ILE A 996 -0.83 45.00 -7.40
CA ILE A 996 -0.96 46.01 -6.35
C ILE A 996 -0.24 47.30 -6.77
N THR A 997 1.03 47.20 -7.20
CA THR A 997 1.84 48.36 -7.62
C THR A 997 1.18 49.13 -8.77
N VAL A 998 0.68 48.43 -9.80
CA VAL A 998 0.00 49.05 -10.95
C VAL A 998 -1.32 49.71 -10.54
N ILE A 999 -2.13 49.06 -9.70
CA ILE A 999 -3.39 49.66 -9.19
C ILE A 999 -3.08 50.92 -8.37
N SER A 1000 -2.12 50.88 -7.45
CA SER A 1000 -1.69 52.04 -6.67
C SER A 1000 -1.16 53.18 -7.56
N CYS A 1001 -0.34 52.89 -8.56
CA CYS A 1001 0.14 53.90 -9.53
C CYS A 1001 -1.01 54.52 -10.33
N ASN A 1002 -2.03 53.74 -10.71
CA ASN A 1002 -3.22 54.25 -11.41
C ASN A 1002 -4.09 55.15 -10.52
N ILE A 1003 -4.32 54.77 -9.26
CA ILE A 1003 -5.06 55.59 -8.28
C ILE A 1003 -4.31 56.91 -8.03
N MET A 1004 -2.99 56.85 -7.84
CA MET A 1004 -2.14 58.04 -7.67
C MET A 1004 -2.16 58.95 -8.90
N THR A 1005 -2.09 58.38 -10.11
CA THR A 1005 -2.20 59.10 -11.39
C THR A 1005 -3.56 59.79 -11.53
N TRP A 1006 -4.65 59.09 -11.21
CA TRP A 1006 -6.01 59.65 -11.22
C TRP A 1006 -6.17 60.79 -10.22
N PHE A 1007 -5.63 60.64 -9.01
CA PHE A 1007 -5.67 61.66 -7.96
C PHE A 1007 -4.95 62.94 -8.41
N PHE A 1008 -3.69 62.83 -8.85
CA PHE A 1008 -2.92 63.98 -9.32
C PHE A 1008 -3.52 64.64 -10.56
N LEU A 1009 -4.06 63.87 -11.51
CA LEU A 1009 -4.78 64.44 -12.67
C LEU A 1009 -6.06 65.18 -12.24
N ARG A 1010 -6.81 64.66 -11.25
CA ARG A 1010 -8.02 65.31 -10.71
C ARG A 1010 -7.68 66.61 -9.96
N GLU A 1011 -6.57 66.63 -9.23
CA GLU A 1011 -6.11 67.83 -8.51
C GLU A 1011 -5.51 68.89 -9.46
N SER A 1012 -4.73 68.48 -10.46
CA SER A 1012 -4.25 69.35 -11.54
C SER A 1012 -5.41 70.07 -12.25
N ILE A 1013 -6.52 69.37 -12.53
CA ILE A 1013 -7.73 69.95 -13.13
C ILE A 1013 -8.44 70.94 -12.18
N ARG A 1014 -8.33 70.79 -10.86
CA ARG A 1014 -8.87 71.76 -9.87
C ARG A 1014 -8.04 73.05 -9.79
N LYS A 1015 -6.74 73.00 -10.11
CA LYS A 1015 -5.79 74.12 -9.96
C LYS A 1015 -5.59 74.96 -11.24
N MET A 1016 -6.40 74.78 -12.28
CA MET A 1016 -6.32 75.55 -13.54
C MET A 1016 -7.24 76.79 -13.54
N PRO A 1017 -6.77 77.95 -14.05
CA PRO A 1017 -7.61 79.13 -14.25
C PRO A 1017 -8.71 78.89 -15.32
N GLY A 1018 -9.80 79.64 -15.21
CA GLY A 1018 -11.08 79.32 -15.86
C GLY A 1018 -11.07 79.23 -17.39
N GLU A 1019 -10.33 80.11 -18.06
CA GLU A 1019 -10.41 80.30 -19.52
C GLU A 1019 -9.87 79.12 -20.35
N ILE A 1020 -9.02 78.26 -19.75
CA ILE A 1020 -8.41 77.12 -20.47
C ILE A 1020 -9.17 75.80 -20.23
N LYS A 1021 -10.45 75.86 -19.81
CA LYS A 1021 -11.38 74.70 -19.69
C LYS A 1021 -11.87 74.15 -21.04
N ASN A 1022 -10.93 73.94 -21.96
CA ASN A 1022 -11.25 73.41 -23.28
C ASN A 1022 -11.58 71.89 -23.19
N ASN A 1023 -12.85 71.54 -23.36
CA ASN A 1023 -13.44 70.21 -23.08
C ASN A 1023 -12.73 69.02 -23.75
N ILE A 1024 -11.99 69.26 -24.83
CA ILE A 1024 -11.21 68.22 -25.54
C ILE A 1024 -10.03 67.73 -24.67
N ARG A 1025 -9.35 68.63 -23.93
CA ARG A 1025 -8.21 68.26 -23.06
C ARG A 1025 -8.62 67.43 -21.85
N THR A 1026 -9.77 67.73 -21.24
CA THR A 1026 -10.32 66.94 -20.12
C THR A 1026 -10.84 65.57 -20.57
N LYS A 1027 -11.49 65.48 -21.73
CA LYS A 1027 -11.96 64.20 -22.30
C LYS A 1027 -10.79 63.26 -22.64
N ASN A 1028 -9.74 63.77 -23.29
CA ASN A 1028 -8.55 62.97 -23.61
C ASN A 1028 -7.79 62.48 -22.37
N ARG A 1029 -7.69 63.28 -21.30
CA ARG A 1029 -7.02 62.87 -20.05
C ARG A 1029 -7.76 61.73 -19.31
N LYS A 1030 -9.10 61.68 -19.33
CA LYS A 1030 -9.86 60.52 -18.79
C LYS A 1030 -9.59 59.23 -19.55
N ILE A 1031 -9.51 59.30 -20.89
CA ILE A 1031 -9.23 58.12 -21.74
C ILE A 1031 -7.86 57.51 -21.39
N VAL A 1032 -6.83 58.34 -21.18
CA VAL A 1032 -5.47 57.89 -20.82
C VAL A 1032 -5.38 57.27 -19.41
N GLY A 1033 -6.24 57.68 -18.48
CA GLY A 1033 -6.35 57.03 -17.15
C GLY A 1033 -6.98 55.63 -17.24
N ASN A 1034 -8.17 55.54 -17.82
CA ASN A 1034 -8.87 54.26 -17.99
C ASN A 1034 -8.07 53.26 -18.84
N THR A 1035 -7.28 53.76 -19.80
CA THR A 1035 -6.33 52.99 -20.64
C THR A 1035 -5.41 52.08 -19.84
N VAL A 1036 -4.75 52.60 -18.80
CA VAL A 1036 -3.74 51.83 -18.05
C VAL A 1036 -4.40 50.85 -17.07
N LEU A 1037 -5.55 51.22 -16.50
CA LEU A 1037 -6.37 50.29 -15.72
C LEU A 1037 -6.88 49.10 -16.55
N ILE A 1038 -7.27 49.32 -17.80
CA ILE A 1038 -7.69 48.25 -18.72
C ILE A 1038 -6.50 47.33 -19.06
N LEU A 1039 -5.33 47.88 -19.38
CA LEU A 1039 -4.10 47.09 -19.58
C LEU A 1039 -3.74 46.25 -18.34
N ALA A 1040 -3.89 46.81 -17.13
CA ALA A 1040 -3.66 46.10 -15.88
C ALA A 1040 -4.64 44.93 -15.67
N LEU A 1041 -5.94 45.17 -15.89
CA LEU A 1041 -6.98 44.14 -15.75
C LEU A 1041 -6.83 43.02 -16.79
N LEU A 1042 -6.42 43.36 -18.02
CA LEU A 1042 -6.12 42.38 -19.07
C LEU A 1042 -4.89 41.53 -18.70
N PHE A 1043 -3.81 42.15 -18.21
CA PHE A 1043 -2.62 41.45 -17.71
C PHE A 1043 -2.94 40.46 -16.57
N ILE A 1044 -3.82 40.87 -15.63
CA ILE A 1044 -4.28 39.99 -14.54
C ILE A 1044 -5.03 38.78 -15.12
N ALA A 1045 -5.92 39.00 -16.09
CA ALA A 1045 -6.74 37.96 -16.70
C ALA A 1045 -5.95 36.97 -17.58
N THR A 1046 -4.84 37.40 -18.18
CA THR A 1046 -3.98 36.56 -19.05
C THR A 1046 -2.98 35.72 -18.26
N TYR A 1047 -2.22 36.34 -17.34
CA TYR A 1047 -1.12 35.66 -16.64
C TYR A 1047 -1.54 34.90 -15.39
N SER A 1048 -2.38 35.49 -14.53
CA SER A 1048 -2.68 34.94 -13.21
C SER A 1048 -3.25 33.51 -13.22
N PRO A 1049 -4.16 33.13 -14.16
CA PRO A 1049 -4.73 31.79 -14.18
C PRO A 1049 -3.69 30.67 -14.29
N SER A 1050 -2.60 30.86 -15.06
CA SER A 1050 -1.56 29.83 -15.22
C SER A 1050 -0.75 29.62 -13.94
N PHE A 1051 -0.44 30.69 -13.19
CA PHE A 1051 0.28 30.58 -11.92
C PHE A 1051 -0.61 30.05 -10.78
N ILE A 1052 -1.88 30.45 -10.74
CA ILE A 1052 -2.86 29.92 -9.77
C ILE A 1052 -3.06 28.41 -9.98
N LEU A 1053 -3.24 27.96 -11.22
CA LEU A 1053 -3.43 26.54 -11.54
C LEU A 1053 -2.23 25.69 -11.11
N ARG A 1054 -1.00 26.17 -11.38
CA ARG A 1054 0.24 25.55 -10.91
C ARG A 1054 0.26 25.38 -9.39
N VAL A 1055 -0.05 26.45 -8.65
CA VAL A 1055 -0.11 26.39 -7.17
C VAL A 1055 -1.14 25.38 -6.68
N LEU A 1056 -2.37 25.38 -7.22
CA LEU A 1056 -3.43 24.44 -6.85
C LEU A 1056 -3.05 22.97 -7.08
N VAL A 1057 -2.35 22.66 -8.18
CA VAL A 1057 -1.80 21.32 -8.46
C VAL A 1057 -0.71 20.95 -7.44
N SER A 1058 0.20 21.88 -7.11
CA SER A 1058 1.27 21.65 -6.13
C SER A 1058 0.80 21.54 -4.66
N LEU A 1059 -0.47 21.85 -4.40
CA LEU A 1059 -1.16 21.67 -3.13
C LEU A 1059 -2.10 20.44 -3.14
N SER A 1060 -2.13 19.68 -4.23
CA SER A 1060 -3.02 18.52 -4.43
C SER A 1060 -4.52 18.83 -4.32
N ILE A 1061 -4.92 20.10 -4.46
CA ILE A 1061 -6.33 20.55 -4.36
C ILE A 1061 -7.13 20.14 -5.61
N VAL A 1062 -6.46 20.02 -6.77
CA VAL A 1062 -7.08 19.62 -8.04
C VAL A 1062 -6.36 18.39 -8.58
N SER A 1063 -7.11 17.34 -8.94
CA SER A 1063 -6.56 16.13 -9.54
C SER A 1063 -6.06 16.39 -10.97
N ILE A 1064 -4.95 15.76 -11.33
CA ILE A 1064 -4.26 15.98 -12.61
C ILE A 1064 -5.14 15.53 -13.79
N ASP A 1065 -5.93 14.48 -13.61
CA ASP A 1065 -6.68 13.79 -14.67
C ASP A 1065 -7.76 14.68 -15.33
N ASN A 1066 -8.40 15.55 -14.55
CA ASN A 1066 -9.46 16.44 -15.03
C ASN A 1066 -8.93 17.82 -15.45
N ILE A 1067 -7.62 18.10 -15.28
CA ILE A 1067 -7.07 19.44 -15.43
C ILE A 1067 -6.60 19.79 -16.84
N PHE A 1068 -6.54 18.82 -17.77
CA PHE A 1068 -5.91 19.01 -19.08
C PHE A 1068 -6.43 20.23 -19.84
N LEU A 1069 -7.75 20.31 -20.06
CA LEU A 1069 -8.37 21.38 -20.84
C LEU A 1069 -8.18 22.75 -20.17
N VAL A 1070 -8.22 22.80 -18.83
CA VAL A 1070 -7.97 24.01 -18.04
C VAL A 1070 -6.49 24.43 -18.12
N SER A 1071 -5.57 23.47 -18.09
CA SER A 1071 -4.14 23.70 -18.28
C SER A 1071 -3.84 24.24 -19.68
N PHE A 1072 -4.50 23.71 -20.72
CA PHE A 1072 -4.39 24.25 -22.07
C PHE A 1072 -4.93 25.68 -22.17
N PHE A 1073 -6.15 25.94 -21.71
CA PHE A 1073 -6.73 27.30 -21.78
C PHE A 1073 -5.92 28.33 -21.01
N THR A 1074 -5.46 28.02 -19.79
CA THR A 1074 -4.63 28.93 -18.99
C THR A 1074 -3.22 29.13 -19.58
N TYR A 1075 -2.70 28.14 -20.31
CA TYR A 1075 -1.45 28.25 -21.06
C TYR A 1075 -1.58 29.10 -22.33
N CYS A 1076 -2.69 28.97 -23.07
CA CYS A 1076 -3.00 29.84 -24.21
C CYS A 1076 -3.23 31.29 -23.78
N LEU A 1077 -4.00 31.53 -22.70
CA LEU A 1077 -4.24 32.88 -22.15
C LEU A 1077 -2.94 33.63 -21.82
N PHE A 1078 -1.95 32.91 -21.27
CA PHE A 1078 -0.63 33.43 -20.91
C PHE A 1078 0.14 33.99 -22.13
N PHE A 1079 0.10 33.30 -23.29
CA PHE A 1079 0.71 33.81 -24.54
C PHE A 1079 -0.18 34.79 -25.32
N CYS A 1080 -1.51 34.71 -25.19
CA CYS A 1080 -2.44 35.68 -25.78
C CYS A 1080 -2.22 37.11 -25.28
N ASN A 1081 -1.57 37.32 -24.12
CA ASN A 1081 -1.19 38.65 -23.64
C ASN A 1081 -0.40 39.45 -24.70
N SER A 1082 0.54 38.80 -25.39
CA SER A 1082 1.38 39.42 -26.42
C SER A 1082 0.57 39.91 -27.63
N ILE A 1083 -0.62 39.34 -27.89
CA ILE A 1083 -1.57 39.82 -28.92
C ILE A 1083 -2.39 41.01 -28.39
N ILE A 1084 -2.85 40.91 -27.14
CA ILE A 1084 -3.72 41.89 -26.47
C ILE A 1084 -3.00 43.23 -26.24
N ASN A 1085 -1.68 43.21 -26.02
CA ASN A 1085 -0.84 44.40 -25.84
C ASN A 1085 -0.97 45.39 -27.03
N PRO A 1086 -0.61 45.06 -28.29
CA PRO A 1086 -0.82 45.95 -29.44
C PRO A 1086 -2.27 46.35 -29.72
N ILE A 1087 -3.24 45.45 -29.53
CA ILE A 1087 -4.66 45.73 -29.76
C ILE A 1087 -5.16 46.81 -28.78
N SER A 1088 -4.78 46.70 -27.52
CA SER A 1088 -5.06 47.72 -26.50
C SER A 1088 -4.46 49.07 -26.93
N ILE A 1089 -3.19 49.08 -27.34
CA ILE A 1089 -2.51 50.30 -27.81
C ILE A 1089 -3.21 50.89 -29.06
N PHE A 1090 -3.75 50.09 -29.97
CA PHE A 1090 -4.56 50.56 -31.11
C PHE A 1090 -5.90 51.20 -30.70
N VAL A 1091 -6.56 50.68 -29.67
CA VAL A 1091 -7.78 51.30 -29.13
C VAL A 1091 -7.46 52.63 -28.44
N MET A 1092 -6.34 52.70 -27.73
CA MET A 1092 -6.03 53.75 -26.74
C MET A 1092 -5.15 54.90 -27.27
N SER A 1093 -4.19 54.64 -28.16
CA SER A 1093 -3.27 55.65 -28.70
C SER A 1093 -3.83 56.24 -29.99
N SER A 1094 -4.34 57.47 -29.92
CA SER A 1094 -4.89 58.18 -31.10
C SER A 1094 -3.88 58.35 -32.23
N LYS A 1095 -2.60 58.56 -31.91
CA LYS A 1095 -1.51 58.63 -32.91
C LYS A 1095 -1.32 57.31 -33.63
N TYR A 1096 -1.09 56.23 -32.88
CA TYR A 1096 -0.89 54.89 -33.45
C TYR A 1096 -2.11 54.46 -34.27
N LYS A 1097 -3.31 54.67 -33.73
CA LYS A 1097 -4.59 54.42 -34.42
C LYS A 1097 -4.71 55.20 -35.74
N SER A 1098 -4.32 56.47 -35.76
CA SER A 1098 -4.36 57.31 -36.98
C SER A 1098 -3.43 56.75 -38.06
N HIS A 1099 -2.17 56.44 -37.73
CA HIS A 1099 -1.23 55.87 -38.69
C HIS A 1099 -1.66 54.45 -39.15
N ALA A 1100 -2.06 53.59 -38.23
CA ALA A 1100 -2.55 52.24 -38.55
C ALA A 1100 -3.79 52.27 -39.47
N VAL A 1101 -4.80 53.10 -39.16
CA VAL A 1101 -5.99 53.25 -40.02
C VAL A 1101 -5.64 53.84 -41.39
N SER A 1102 -4.59 54.67 -41.50
CA SER A 1102 -4.16 55.17 -42.81
C SER A 1102 -3.63 54.06 -43.74
N TYR A 1103 -2.93 53.06 -43.20
CA TYR A 1103 -2.52 51.87 -43.94
C TYR A 1103 -3.71 50.97 -44.32
N PHE A 1104 -4.65 50.69 -43.41
CA PHE A 1104 -5.85 49.90 -43.76
C PHE A 1104 -6.74 50.60 -44.80
N LYS A 1105 -6.80 51.94 -44.81
CA LYS A 1105 -7.50 52.72 -45.84
C LYS A 1105 -6.79 52.73 -47.21
N PHE A 1106 -5.52 52.34 -47.28
CA PHE A 1106 -4.79 52.20 -48.54
C PHE A 1106 -5.25 50.94 -49.28
N PHE A 1107 -5.32 49.80 -48.58
CA PHE A 1107 -5.81 48.53 -49.13
C PHE A 1107 -7.25 48.61 -49.67
N THR A 1108 -8.13 49.41 -49.06
CA THR A 1108 -9.50 49.63 -49.57
C THR A 1108 -9.57 50.52 -50.83
N LYS A 1109 -8.42 50.91 -51.41
CA LYS A 1109 -8.35 51.89 -52.52
C LYS A 1109 -7.76 51.35 -53.82
N GLU A 1110 -7.20 50.14 -53.83
CA GLU A 1110 -6.60 49.54 -55.02
C GLU A 1110 -7.57 48.64 -55.81
N THR A 1111 -8.73 48.28 -55.24
CA THR A 1111 -9.75 47.43 -55.89
C THR A 1111 -10.82 48.22 -56.67
N SER A 1112 -10.45 49.26 -57.42
CA SER A 1112 -11.38 49.95 -58.34
C SER A 1112 -10.71 50.75 -59.48
N SER A 1113 -9.72 50.16 -60.18
CA SER A 1113 -9.02 50.81 -61.30
C SER A 1113 -9.61 50.49 -62.71
N ARG A 1114 -10.92 50.69 -62.91
CA ARG A 1114 -11.53 50.92 -64.25
C ARG A 1114 -12.91 51.58 -64.06
N GLY A 1115 -13.00 52.89 -64.35
CA GLY A 1115 -14.24 53.68 -64.21
C GLY A 1115 -14.04 55.05 -63.57
N LYS A 1116 -13.69 56.06 -64.38
CA LYS A 1116 -14.01 57.47 -64.13
C LYS A 1116 -15.30 57.80 -64.91
N PRO A 1117 -15.99 58.94 -64.69
CA PRO A 1117 -15.81 60.00 -63.67
C PRO A 1117 -17.13 60.36 -62.91
N VAL A 1118 -17.16 61.55 -62.29
CA VAL A 1118 -18.32 62.50 -62.14
C VAL A 1118 -18.93 62.74 -60.73
N HIS A 1119 -18.83 64.00 -60.31
CA HIS A 1119 -19.66 64.86 -59.40
C HIS A 1119 -19.88 64.66 -57.87
N LEU A 1120 -19.57 65.78 -57.17
CA LEU A 1120 -20.38 66.57 -56.19
C LEU A 1120 -20.51 66.20 -54.69
N ASN A 1121 -20.12 67.19 -53.87
CA ASN A 1121 -20.78 67.77 -52.67
C ASN A 1121 -21.10 66.96 -51.39
N ALA A 1122 -20.23 67.14 -50.38
CA ALA A 1122 -20.42 67.95 -49.15
C ALA A 1122 -21.59 67.73 -48.13
N ARG A 1123 -21.32 68.14 -46.86
CA ARG A 1123 -22.22 68.29 -45.65
C ARG A 1123 -22.57 66.98 -44.91
N ARG A 1124 -22.41 66.89 -43.57
CA ARG A 1124 -23.26 67.33 -42.40
C ARG A 1124 -24.67 66.67 -42.42
N GLN A 1125 -25.27 66.14 -41.33
CA GLN A 1125 -25.11 66.21 -39.85
C GLN A 1125 -25.24 64.79 -39.20
N VAL A 1126 -24.93 64.47 -37.92
CA VAL A 1126 -25.68 64.67 -36.63
C VAL A 1126 -27.19 64.35 -36.78
N THR A 1127 -27.85 63.41 -36.10
CA THR A 1127 -28.02 63.04 -34.65
C THR A 1127 -28.12 61.49 -34.48
N ALA A 1128 -27.71 60.82 -33.40
CA ALA A 1128 -28.16 60.80 -32.00
C ALA A 1128 -29.58 60.23 -31.75
N PHE A 1129 -29.67 59.08 -31.07
CA PHE A 1129 -30.82 58.64 -30.25
C PHE A 1129 -30.36 57.68 -29.13
N GLN A 1130 -31.12 57.59 -28.03
CA GLN A 1130 -30.87 56.68 -26.89
C GLN A 1130 -32.04 55.70 -26.72
N GLY A 1131 -31.78 54.52 -26.14
CA GLY A 1131 -32.83 53.57 -25.73
C GLY A 1131 -32.28 52.52 -24.78
N ASN A 1132 -32.87 52.39 -23.59
CA ASN A 1132 -32.52 51.38 -22.59
C ASN A 1132 -33.27 50.07 -22.85
N PHE A 1133 -32.72 48.94 -22.40
CA PHE A 1133 -33.52 47.76 -22.03
C PHE A 1133 -32.90 47.08 -20.81
N ASN A 1134 -33.73 46.61 -19.87
CA ASN A 1134 -33.26 45.99 -18.63
C ASN A 1134 -34.31 45.03 -18.02
N ARG A 1135 -34.00 43.72 -18.06
CA ARG A 1135 -34.43 42.62 -17.16
C ARG A 1135 -35.91 42.20 -17.02
N ASN A 1136 -36.04 40.87 -16.83
CA ASN A 1136 -37.17 40.09 -16.30
C ASN A 1136 -38.42 39.99 -17.23
N ALA A 1137 -39.26 38.94 -17.18
CA ALA A 1137 -39.32 37.76 -16.30
C ALA A 1137 -39.67 36.45 -17.07
N SER A 1138 -39.80 35.34 -16.33
CA SER A 1138 -39.80 33.94 -16.77
C SER A 1138 -41.15 33.20 -16.72
N GLN A 1139 -41.25 32.12 -17.52
CA GLN A 1139 -42.05 30.88 -17.33
C GLN A 1139 -43.58 30.83 -17.55
N SER A 1140 -43.95 30.06 -18.60
CA SER A 1140 -45.21 29.32 -18.86
C SER A 1140 -45.04 28.58 -20.22
N ILE A 1141 -45.62 27.43 -20.62
CA ILE A 1141 -46.21 26.18 -20.06
C ILE A 1141 -45.97 25.14 -21.21
N TYR A 1142 -45.42 23.92 -21.09
CA TYR A 1142 -45.72 22.67 -20.35
C TYR A 1142 -46.89 21.79 -20.89
N ILE A 1143 -46.63 20.47 -21.06
CA ILE A 1143 -47.60 19.34 -21.27
C ILE A 1143 -48.25 19.27 -22.68
N ASP A 1144 -48.45 18.12 -23.35
CA ASP A 1144 -48.07 16.68 -23.19
C ASP A 1144 -47.60 16.17 -24.59
N ARG A 1145 -46.71 15.19 -24.84
CA ARG A 1145 -46.13 13.99 -24.15
C ARG A 1145 -46.84 12.65 -24.47
N ALA A 1146 -46.04 11.74 -25.04
CA ALA A 1146 -46.15 10.28 -25.05
C ALA A 1146 -47.45 9.58 -25.51
N LYS A 1147 -47.43 9.06 -26.75
CA LYS A 1147 -48.04 7.79 -27.20
C LYS A 1147 -47.48 7.47 -28.61
N MET A 1148 -47.18 6.22 -29.02
CA MET A 1148 -47.01 4.96 -28.28
C MET A 1148 -46.26 3.95 -29.18
N LEU A 1149 -45.98 2.74 -28.66
CA LEU A 1149 -45.89 1.43 -29.35
C LEU A 1149 -45.43 1.40 -30.83
N GLN A 1150 -44.31 0.75 -31.15
CA GLN A 1150 -44.24 -0.73 -31.26
C GLN A 1150 -45.18 -1.35 -32.33
N GLN A 1151 -45.51 -0.60 -33.38
CA GLN A 1151 -45.91 -1.12 -34.69
C GLN A 1151 -45.05 -0.43 -35.77
N ALA A 1152 -44.60 -1.09 -36.85
CA ALA A 1152 -44.87 -2.46 -37.27
C ALA A 1152 -43.67 -3.41 -37.07
N ARG A 1153 -43.99 -4.60 -36.57
CA ARG A 1153 -43.21 -5.82 -36.74
C ARG A 1153 -43.46 -6.34 -38.18
N GLU A 1154 -42.47 -7.01 -38.78
CA GLU A 1154 -42.65 -8.07 -39.79
C GLU A 1154 -43.66 -7.87 -40.94
N ARG A 1155 -43.18 -7.42 -42.11
CA ARG A 1155 -43.34 -8.08 -43.45
C ARG A 1155 -42.37 -7.40 -44.43
N MET A 1156 -41.46 -8.11 -45.10
CA MET A 1156 -41.68 -9.05 -46.23
C MET A 1156 -42.28 -8.31 -47.45
N PHE A 1157 -41.78 -8.47 -48.68
CA PHE A 1157 -41.17 -9.66 -49.30
C PHE A 1157 -40.11 -9.34 -50.38
N SER A 1158 -39.10 -10.22 -50.51
CA SER A 1158 -38.40 -10.64 -51.76
C SER A 1158 -37.62 -9.60 -52.60
N CYS A 1159 -36.60 -9.98 -53.39
CA CYS A 1159 -36.20 -11.33 -53.84
C CYS A 1159 -34.91 -11.89 -53.23
N GLN A 1160 -34.82 -13.22 -53.28
CA GLN A 1160 -33.64 -14.03 -52.95
C GLN A 1160 -32.78 -14.27 -54.21
N GLN A 1161 -31.76 -15.10 -54.02
CA GLN A 1161 -31.03 -15.94 -55.00
C GLN A 1161 -29.70 -15.38 -55.55
N TYR A 1162 -28.62 -16.17 -55.63
CA TYR A 1162 -28.37 -17.55 -55.13
C TYR A 1162 -26.87 -17.76 -54.83
N ASP A 1163 -26.59 -18.57 -53.81
CA ASP A 1163 -25.54 -19.61 -53.67
C ASP A 1163 -24.05 -19.45 -54.11
N ASN A 1164 -23.20 -20.02 -53.23
CA ASN A 1164 -22.00 -20.86 -53.45
C ASN A 1164 -20.55 -20.33 -53.24
N PHE A 1165 -19.88 -21.03 -52.32
CA PHE A 1165 -18.48 -21.49 -52.28
C PHE A 1165 -17.35 -20.61 -52.87
N SER A 1166 -16.45 -20.13 -52.00
CA SER A 1166 -15.20 -20.86 -51.69
C SER A 1166 -14.70 -20.52 -50.29
#